data_AF-A0A937Z5H1-F1
#
_entry.id   AF-A0A937Z5H1-F1
#
_cell.length_a   1.000
_cell.length_b   1.000
_cell.length_c   1.000
_cell.angle_alpha   90.00
_cell.angle_beta   90.00
_cell.angle_gamma   90.00
#
_symmetry.space_group_name_H-M   'P 1'
#
loop_
_entity.id
_entity.type
_entity.pdbx_description
1 polymer ?
#
loop_
_entity_poly.entity_id
_entity_poly.type
_entity_poly.pdbx_seq_one_letter_code
_entity_poly.pdbx_strand_id
1 'polypeptide(L)'
;RETLVSRLIDRPIRPLFVDGFRNETQVIATVLSYDLENDTDIAAMVASSAALTLSGIPFMGPIGAARVGYIDGAYVLNPTIEQQKLSALDLIVAGTQDAVLMVESEAKELTEEIMLGAVMFGHRGFQPVIEAIIRLAERSARPPRDFTPPDTETLYKKVKSMAEAEVRKAYAIPRKEERHEAVAQAKDKVVAGLVVEGKADAPTSAQVSEAFKHLEKDVVRNSILDTGLRIDGRDTKTVRQIIAEASVLPRTHGSALFTRGETQALVVTTLGTGEDEQYIDSLDGTTKGTFLLHYNFPPFSVGETGRMGATGRREIGHGKLAWRAIHPLLPAQDQFPYTIRVVSEITESNGSSSMATVCGSSLSLMDAGVPLKAPCAGIAMGLIKEGERFAVLSDILGDEDHLGDMDFKVAGTSEGITSLQMDIKITGITEEIMKTALWQAKDGRMHILGRMAEALEKARPGLGEHAPRIETLKIPTDKIREVIGTGGKVIREIVEKTGAKIDIQDDGTVKVASASGTAIAAALKWIKGIVSEPEVGEIYDGKVVKVVDFGAFVNFFGAKDGLVHVSELAPRRVAKVSDVVNEGDMVKVKLLGFDNRGKVRLSMKQVDQATGEDLSKKQGAEEGPAAEAAEGN
;
A
#
# COMPACT_ATOMS: atom_id res chain seq x y z
N ARG A 1 2.72 12.76 0.55
CA ARG A 1 2.13 13.10 -0.77
C ARG A 1 2.98 14.10 -1.54
N GLU A 2 3.33 15.25 -0.95
CA GLU A 2 4.13 16.33 -1.58
C GLU A 2 5.43 15.83 -2.26
N THR A 3 6.20 15.00 -1.56
CA THR A 3 7.42 14.38 -2.12
C THR A 3 7.16 13.55 -3.38
N LEU A 4 6.02 12.86 -3.45
CA LEU A 4 5.65 12.02 -4.60
C LEU A 4 5.27 12.89 -5.80
N VAL A 5 4.44 13.92 -5.59
CA VAL A 5 4.07 14.89 -6.64
C VAL A 5 5.30 15.64 -7.14
N SER A 6 6.23 16.01 -6.25
CA SER A 6 7.50 16.63 -6.65
C SER A 6 8.30 15.74 -7.60
N ARG A 7 8.33 14.42 -7.35
CA ARG A 7 8.98 13.46 -8.27
C ARG A 7 8.20 13.28 -9.56
N LEU A 8 6.87 13.28 -9.48
CA LEU A 8 6.00 13.17 -10.64
C LEU A 8 6.20 14.34 -11.61
N ILE A 9 6.42 15.55 -11.09
CA ILE A 9 6.80 16.74 -11.88
C ILE A 9 8.22 16.61 -12.42
N ASP A 10 9.20 16.21 -11.59
CA ASP A 10 10.62 16.16 -11.94
C ASP A 10 10.93 15.20 -13.11
N ARG A 11 10.31 14.02 -13.10
CA ARG A 11 10.59 12.94 -14.06
C ARG A 11 10.42 13.35 -15.53
N PRO A 12 9.28 13.90 -15.97
CA PRO A 12 9.09 14.28 -17.37
C PRO A 12 9.81 15.59 -17.77
N ILE A 13 10.17 16.48 -16.84
CA ILE A 13 10.87 17.73 -17.20
C ILE A 13 12.39 17.56 -17.31
N ARG A 14 12.98 16.68 -16.50
CA ARG A 14 14.43 16.46 -16.45
C ARG A 14 15.07 16.10 -17.80
N PRO A 15 14.52 15.18 -18.63
CA PRO A 15 15.12 14.83 -19.91
C PRO A 15 14.99 15.93 -20.98
N LEU A 16 14.23 17.00 -20.73
CA LEU A 16 14.01 18.07 -21.70
C LEU A 16 14.89 19.30 -21.50
N PHE A 17 15.76 19.31 -20.49
CA PHE A 17 16.81 20.33 -20.45
C PHE A 17 17.83 20.05 -21.55
N VAL A 18 18.25 21.10 -22.26
CA VAL A 18 19.23 20.97 -23.35
C VAL A 18 20.50 20.31 -22.81
N ASP A 19 21.05 19.36 -23.56
CA ASP A 19 22.25 18.62 -23.18
C ASP A 19 23.40 19.56 -22.76
N GLY A 20 24.05 19.22 -21.65
CA GLY A 20 25.11 20.03 -21.05
C GLY A 20 24.63 21.20 -20.20
N PHE A 21 23.31 21.45 -20.08
CA PHE A 21 22.79 22.49 -19.19
C PHE A 21 22.96 22.08 -17.71
N ARG A 22 23.88 22.74 -17.00
CA ARG A 22 24.23 22.44 -15.59
C ARG A 22 23.84 23.54 -14.60
N ASN A 23 23.12 24.57 -15.04
CA ASN A 23 22.73 25.65 -14.15
C ASN A 23 21.67 25.15 -13.16
N GLU A 24 21.83 25.55 -11.90
CA GLU A 24 20.85 25.25 -10.86
C GLU A 24 19.48 25.81 -11.25
N THR A 25 18.48 24.94 -11.26
CA THR A 25 17.11 25.27 -11.62
C THR A 25 16.17 24.71 -10.57
N GLN A 26 15.31 25.58 -10.01
CA GLN A 26 14.34 25.22 -9.00
C GLN A 26 12.94 25.54 -9.51
N VAL A 27 12.06 24.54 -9.47
CA VAL A 27 10.63 24.70 -9.73
C VAL A 27 9.88 24.53 -8.40
N ILE A 28 9.05 25.52 -8.06
CA ILE A 28 8.24 25.49 -6.84
C ILE A 28 6.77 25.56 -7.27
N ALA A 29 6.03 24.50 -6.97
CA ALA A 29 4.60 24.43 -7.18
C ALA A 29 3.89 24.53 -5.82
N THR A 30 3.10 25.58 -5.62
CA THR A 30 2.37 25.83 -4.37
C THR A 30 0.87 25.73 -4.64
N VAL A 31 0.17 24.85 -3.92
CA VAL A 31 -1.29 24.76 -3.97
C VAL A 31 -1.86 25.89 -3.11
N LEU A 32 -2.57 26.82 -3.74
CA LEU A 32 -3.18 27.99 -3.06
C LEU A 32 -4.66 27.78 -2.76
N SER A 33 -5.36 27.02 -3.60
CA SER A 33 -6.77 26.72 -3.49
C SER A 33 -7.02 25.29 -3.94
N TYR A 34 -7.94 24.61 -3.27
CA TYR A 34 -8.30 23.23 -3.54
C TYR A 34 -9.82 23.10 -3.49
N ASP A 35 -10.42 22.55 -4.54
CA ASP A 35 -11.87 22.49 -4.72
C ASP A 35 -12.51 21.20 -4.16
N LEU A 36 -11.69 20.27 -3.64
CA LEU A 36 -12.11 18.94 -3.14
C LEU A 36 -12.68 18.01 -4.23
N GLU A 37 -12.53 18.36 -5.51
CA GLU A 37 -13.01 17.55 -6.64
C GLU A 37 -11.86 17.10 -7.54
N ASN A 38 -10.91 18.00 -7.80
CA ASN A 38 -9.84 17.82 -8.78
C ASN A 38 -8.49 17.67 -8.09
N ASP A 39 -7.86 16.51 -8.26
CA ASP A 39 -6.52 16.28 -7.73
C ASP A 39 -5.51 17.32 -8.26
N THR A 40 -4.67 17.85 -7.36
CA THR A 40 -3.75 18.96 -7.63
C THR A 40 -2.54 18.60 -8.48
N ASP A 41 -2.22 17.32 -8.63
CA ASP A 41 -0.95 16.91 -9.25
C ASP A 41 -0.87 17.22 -10.75
N ILE A 42 -1.93 16.93 -11.52
CA ILE A 42 -2.00 17.26 -12.96
C ILE A 42 -1.88 18.77 -13.15
N ALA A 43 -2.62 19.57 -12.38
CA ALA A 43 -2.53 21.03 -12.44
C ALA A 43 -1.12 21.53 -12.10
N ALA A 44 -0.45 20.94 -11.10
CA ALA A 44 0.91 21.29 -10.73
C ALA A 44 1.93 20.95 -11.82
N MET A 45 1.76 19.82 -12.53
CA MET A 45 2.60 19.44 -13.67
C MET A 45 2.42 20.43 -14.84
N VAL A 46 1.18 20.76 -15.18
CA VAL A 46 0.86 21.75 -16.22
C VAL A 46 1.41 23.14 -15.87
N ALA A 47 1.25 23.57 -14.62
CA ALA A 47 1.78 24.85 -14.14
C ALA A 47 3.31 24.89 -14.21
N SER A 48 3.99 23.80 -13.83
CA SER A 48 5.45 23.68 -13.91
C SER A 48 5.95 23.75 -15.36
N SER A 49 5.27 23.07 -16.27
CA SER A 49 5.53 23.12 -17.72
C SER A 49 5.39 24.52 -18.28
N ALA A 50 4.29 25.21 -17.95
CA ALA A 50 4.04 26.58 -18.38
C ALA A 50 5.12 27.53 -17.84
N ALA A 51 5.46 27.45 -16.55
CA ALA A 51 6.46 28.30 -15.92
C ALA A 51 7.86 28.12 -16.54
N LEU A 52 8.28 26.87 -16.80
CA LEU A 52 9.55 26.58 -17.46
C LEU A 52 9.58 27.15 -18.88
N THR A 53 8.50 26.93 -19.65
CA THR A 53 8.38 27.43 -21.03
C THR A 53 8.45 28.96 -21.09
N LEU A 54 7.82 29.65 -20.12
CA LEU A 54 7.83 31.11 -20.03
C LEU A 54 9.17 31.69 -19.55
N SER A 55 10.00 30.88 -18.89
CA SER A 55 11.21 31.36 -18.22
C SER A 55 12.36 31.74 -19.16
N GLY A 56 12.32 31.25 -20.41
CA GLY A 56 13.41 31.33 -21.39
C GLY A 56 14.59 30.41 -21.09
N ILE A 57 14.53 29.56 -20.05
CA ILE A 57 15.60 28.59 -19.77
C ILE A 57 15.69 27.57 -20.92
N PRO A 58 16.89 27.05 -21.26
CA PRO A 58 17.08 26.00 -22.28
C PRO A 58 16.32 24.70 -21.95
N PHE A 59 15.04 24.67 -22.29
CA PHE A 59 14.09 23.62 -22.01
C PHE A 59 13.28 23.33 -23.27
N MET A 60 13.31 22.08 -23.72
CA MET A 60 12.74 21.58 -24.98
C MET A 60 11.26 21.18 -24.84
N GLY A 61 10.55 21.73 -23.85
CA GLY A 61 9.11 21.54 -23.71
C GLY A 61 8.28 22.46 -24.63
N PRO A 62 6.98 22.66 -24.35
CA PRO A 62 6.30 22.27 -23.11
C PRO A 62 5.95 20.78 -23.04
N ILE A 63 5.62 20.33 -21.83
CA ILE A 63 4.95 19.05 -21.58
C ILE A 63 3.47 19.24 -21.25
N GLY A 64 2.66 18.25 -21.59
CA GLY A 64 1.31 18.04 -21.07
C GLY A 64 1.29 16.91 -20.04
N ALA A 65 0.22 16.85 -19.25
CA ALA A 65 -0.03 15.77 -18.32
C ALA A 65 -1.53 15.47 -18.24
N ALA A 66 -1.88 14.22 -18.02
CA ALA A 66 -3.26 13.77 -17.82
C ALA A 66 -3.31 12.61 -16.83
N ARG A 67 -4.41 12.54 -16.07
CA ARG A 67 -4.82 11.34 -15.34
C ARG A 67 -5.88 10.61 -16.16
N VAL A 68 -5.84 9.29 -16.19
CA VAL A 68 -6.77 8.43 -16.92
C VAL A 68 -7.35 7.41 -15.96
N GLY A 69 -8.68 7.43 -15.86
CA GLY A 69 -9.48 6.40 -15.19
C GLY A 69 -10.01 5.36 -16.17
N TYR A 70 -10.46 4.22 -15.65
CA TYR A 70 -11.15 3.19 -16.40
C TYR A 70 -12.42 2.78 -15.64
N ILE A 71 -13.57 3.25 -16.13
CA ILE A 71 -14.88 3.12 -15.46
C ILE A 71 -15.85 2.53 -16.49
N ASP A 72 -16.56 1.46 -16.10
CA ASP A 72 -17.56 0.77 -16.94
C ASP A 72 -17.06 0.43 -18.37
N GLY A 73 -15.79 0.05 -18.48
CA GLY A 73 -15.17 -0.34 -19.75
C GLY A 73 -14.67 0.83 -20.61
N ALA A 74 -14.78 2.08 -20.14
CA ALA A 74 -14.37 3.28 -20.87
C ALA A 74 -13.23 4.04 -20.18
N TYR A 75 -12.36 4.67 -20.98
CA TYR A 75 -11.36 5.60 -20.48
C TYR A 75 -11.99 6.94 -20.12
N VAL A 76 -11.67 7.45 -18.93
CA VAL A 76 -12.15 8.75 -18.43
C VAL A 76 -10.94 9.66 -18.22
N LEU A 77 -10.95 10.84 -18.85
CA LEU A 77 -9.88 11.82 -18.73
C LEU A 77 -10.06 12.68 -17.47
N ASN A 78 -8.99 12.83 -16.71
CA ASN A 78 -8.91 13.60 -15.47
C ASN A 78 -10.12 13.35 -14.55
N PRO A 79 -10.36 12.08 -14.14
CA PRO A 79 -11.50 11.75 -13.30
C PRO A 79 -11.43 12.51 -11.97
N THR A 80 -12.58 12.98 -11.48
CA THR A 80 -12.69 13.58 -10.15
C THR A 80 -12.35 12.58 -9.05
N ILE A 81 -12.11 13.04 -7.83
CA ILE A 81 -11.81 12.17 -6.68
C ILE A 81 -12.91 11.12 -6.45
N GLU A 82 -14.18 11.47 -6.62
CA GLU A 82 -15.29 10.51 -6.53
C GLU A 82 -15.28 9.49 -7.67
N GLN A 83 -15.00 9.92 -8.90
CA GLN A 83 -14.87 9.00 -10.04
C GLN A 83 -13.68 8.05 -9.88
N GLN A 84 -12.58 8.50 -9.29
CA GLN A 84 -11.39 7.66 -9.03
C GLN A 84 -11.72 6.48 -8.11
N LYS A 85 -12.62 6.65 -7.13
CA LYS A 85 -13.06 5.55 -6.25
C LYS A 85 -13.76 4.43 -7.02
N LEU A 86 -14.46 4.77 -8.09
CA LEU A 86 -15.16 3.84 -8.97
C LEU A 86 -14.24 3.23 -10.04
N SER A 87 -13.07 3.83 -10.26
CA SER A 87 -12.15 3.44 -11.31
C SER A 87 -11.43 2.11 -11.02
N ALA A 88 -11.15 1.37 -12.08
CA ALA A 88 -10.22 0.24 -12.09
C ALA A 88 -8.78 0.65 -12.43
N LEU A 89 -8.55 1.93 -12.77
CA LEU A 89 -7.26 2.48 -13.16
C LEU A 89 -7.06 3.87 -12.55
N ASP A 90 -5.90 4.11 -11.95
CA ASP A 90 -5.35 5.44 -11.72
C ASP A 90 -4.03 5.51 -12.46
N LEU A 91 -4.05 6.08 -13.68
CA LEU A 91 -2.86 6.23 -14.51
C LEU A 91 -2.58 7.70 -14.75
N ILE A 92 -1.37 8.12 -14.44
CA ILE A 92 -0.86 9.44 -14.79
C ILE A 92 0.14 9.28 -15.93
N VAL A 93 -0.03 10.09 -16.96
CA VAL A 93 0.86 10.16 -18.11
C VAL A 93 1.25 11.61 -18.39
N ALA A 94 2.52 11.82 -18.71
CA ALA A 94 3.03 13.11 -19.16
C ALA A 94 3.97 12.93 -20.36
N GLY A 95 4.01 13.93 -21.23
CA GLY A 95 4.78 13.88 -22.45
C GLY A 95 4.77 15.18 -23.23
N THR A 96 5.45 15.19 -24.36
CA THR A 96 5.45 16.29 -25.33
C THR A 96 4.35 16.07 -26.38
N GLN A 97 4.38 16.86 -27.45
CA GLN A 97 3.48 16.69 -28.58
C GLN A 97 3.69 15.35 -29.28
N ASP A 98 4.94 14.87 -29.32
CA ASP A 98 5.35 13.72 -30.14
C ASP A 98 5.50 12.42 -29.34
N ALA A 99 5.73 12.50 -28.03
CA ALA A 99 6.10 11.34 -27.24
C ALA A 99 5.63 11.41 -25.79
N VAL A 100 5.29 10.25 -25.25
CA VAL A 100 5.17 10.04 -23.80
C VAL A 100 6.58 10.06 -23.19
N LEU A 101 6.72 10.74 -22.06
CA LEU A 101 7.97 10.81 -21.30
C LEU A 101 7.90 10.06 -19.98
N MET A 102 6.72 10.04 -19.36
CA MET A 102 6.54 9.45 -18.04
C MET A 102 5.16 8.83 -17.89
N VAL A 103 5.12 7.64 -17.30
CA VAL A 103 3.90 6.97 -16.86
C VAL A 103 4.07 6.53 -15.40
N GLU A 104 3.00 6.63 -14.63
CA GLU A 104 2.90 6.15 -13.26
C GLU A 104 1.46 5.68 -13.02
N SER A 105 1.25 4.42 -12.65
CA SER A 105 -0.10 3.90 -12.48
C SER A 105 -0.30 2.88 -11.36
N GLU A 106 -1.56 2.77 -10.94
CA GLU A 106 -2.16 1.69 -10.15
C GLU A 106 -3.38 1.16 -10.89
N ALA A 107 -3.56 -0.16 -10.94
CA ALA A 107 -4.62 -0.81 -11.69
C ALA A 107 -5.18 -2.04 -10.96
N LYS A 108 -6.47 -2.33 -11.15
CA LYS A 108 -7.14 -3.53 -10.63
C LYS A 108 -7.04 -4.69 -11.64
N GLU A 109 -5.83 -5.21 -11.83
CA GLU A 109 -5.52 -6.33 -12.75
C GLU A 109 -6.03 -6.11 -14.19
N LEU A 110 -5.57 -5.03 -14.84
CA LEU A 110 -5.94 -4.71 -16.22
C LEU A 110 -4.95 -5.29 -17.23
N THR A 111 -5.41 -5.65 -18.42
CA THR A 111 -4.56 -6.26 -19.46
C THR A 111 -3.54 -5.26 -20.02
N GLU A 112 -2.46 -5.79 -20.62
CA GLU A 112 -1.45 -4.98 -21.30
C GLU A 112 -2.05 -4.05 -22.38
N GLU A 113 -3.10 -4.51 -23.07
CA GLU A 113 -3.81 -3.73 -24.09
C GLU A 113 -4.58 -2.55 -23.50
N ILE A 114 -5.30 -2.76 -22.39
CA ILE A 114 -6.02 -1.67 -21.71
C ILE A 114 -5.04 -0.65 -21.15
N MET A 115 -3.94 -1.10 -20.56
CA MET A 115 -2.91 -0.21 -20.02
C MET A 115 -2.26 0.64 -21.12
N LEU A 116 -1.89 0.03 -22.25
CA LEU A 116 -1.34 0.77 -23.39
C LEU A 116 -2.38 1.75 -23.98
N GLY A 117 -3.63 1.31 -24.12
CA GLY A 117 -4.72 2.15 -24.59
C GLY A 117 -4.94 3.38 -23.70
N ALA A 118 -4.83 3.23 -22.38
CA ALA A 118 -4.91 4.33 -21.43
C ALA A 118 -3.75 5.33 -21.58
N VAL A 119 -2.52 4.86 -21.78
CA VAL A 119 -1.36 5.72 -22.05
C VAL A 119 -1.59 6.55 -23.31
N MET A 120 -2.04 5.92 -24.40
CA MET A 120 -2.31 6.61 -25.67
C MET A 120 -3.52 7.55 -25.58
N PHE A 121 -4.54 7.19 -24.82
CA PHE A 121 -5.69 8.05 -24.54
C PHE A 121 -5.28 9.32 -23.78
N GLY A 122 -4.47 9.18 -22.73
CA GLY A 122 -3.96 10.33 -21.97
C GLY A 122 -3.01 11.19 -22.80
N HIS A 123 -2.15 10.59 -23.63
CA HIS A 123 -1.27 11.31 -24.56
C HIS A 123 -2.06 12.23 -25.51
N ARG A 124 -3.15 11.72 -26.10
CA ARG A 124 -4.06 12.54 -26.92
C ARG A 124 -4.81 13.56 -26.07
N GLY A 125 -5.22 13.19 -24.86
CA GLY A 125 -6.03 14.01 -23.96
C GLY A 125 -5.34 15.29 -23.48
N PHE A 126 -4.01 15.30 -23.33
CA PHE A 126 -3.28 16.50 -22.90
C PHE A 126 -2.78 17.40 -24.04
N GLN A 127 -2.94 17.03 -25.32
CA GLN A 127 -2.48 17.85 -26.45
C GLN A 127 -3.06 19.27 -26.44
N PRO A 128 -4.36 19.50 -26.13
CA PRO A 128 -4.90 20.86 -26.02
C PRO A 128 -4.22 21.72 -24.95
N VAL A 129 -3.65 21.10 -23.91
CA VAL A 129 -2.91 21.79 -22.85
C VAL A 129 -1.55 22.27 -23.36
N ILE A 130 -0.83 21.42 -24.10
CA ILE A 130 0.43 21.77 -24.76
C ILE A 130 0.23 22.98 -25.67
N GLU A 131 -0.79 22.94 -26.54
CA GLU A 131 -1.13 24.06 -27.42
C GLU A 131 -1.47 25.33 -26.64
N ALA A 132 -2.18 25.21 -25.52
CA ALA A 132 -2.50 26.36 -24.68
C ALA A 132 -1.25 26.99 -24.04
N ILE A 133 -0.28 26.16 -23.60
CA ILE A 133 1.00 26.65 -23.08
C ILE A 133 1.80 27.37 -24.18
N ILE A 134 1.83 26.82 -25.39
CA ILE A 134 2.50 27.46 -26.54
C ILE A 134 1.87 28.83 -26.84
N ARG A 135 0.54 28.90 -26.96
CA ARG A 135 -0.18 30.18 -27.18
C ARG A 135 0.07 31.21 -26.08
N LEU A 136 0.26 30.76 -24.83
CA LEU A 136 0.63 31.62 -23.72
C LEU A 136 2.06 32.12 -23.88
N ALA A 137 3.00 31.23 -24.19
CA ALA A 137 4.42 31.54 -24.39
C ALA A 137 4.64 32.54 -25.53
N GLU A 138 3.95 32.39 -26.66
CA GLU A 138 3.99 33.34 -27.78
C GLU A 138 3.68 34.79 -27.38
N ARG A 139 2.94 35.00 -26.28
CA ARG A 139 2.51 36.32 -25.81
C ARG A 139 3.28 36.83 -24.61
N SER A 140 3.87 35.95 -23.81
CA SER A 140 4.40 36.31 -22.48
C SER A 140 5.71 35.65 -22.09
N ALA A 141 6.29 34.78 -22.93
CA ALA A 141 7.59 34.19 -22.64
C ALA A 141 8.67 35.26 -22.59
N ARG A 142 9.59 35.09 -21.64
CA ARG A 142 10.84 35.86 -21.63
C ARG A 142 11.70 35.45 -22.83
N PRO A 143 12.59 36.33 -23.33
CA PRO A 143 13.55 35.94 -24.35
C PRO A 143 14.30 34.67 -23.95
N PRO A 144 14.51 33.72 -24.88
CA PRO A 144 15.35 32.56 -24.63
C PRO A 144 16.72 32.98 -24.11
N ARG A 145 17.23 32.28 -23.11
CA ARG A 145 18.56 32.49 -22.57
C ARG A 145 19.56 31.85 -23.50
N ASP A 146 20.58 32.61 -23.86
CA ASP A 146 21.69 32.10 -24.66
C ASP A 146 22.38 30.96 -23.92
N PHE A 147 22.45 29.81 -24.57
CA PHE A 147 23.21 28.66 -24.12
C PHE A 147 23.78 27.94 -25.33
N THR A 148 25.11 27.83 -25.35
CA THR A 148 25.82 27.05 -26.36
C THR A 148 26.28 25.77 -25.70
N PRO A 149 25.78 24.60 -26.13
CA PRO A 149 26.29 23.32 -25.65
C PRO A 149 27.80 23.22 -25.87
N PRO A 150 28.57 22.64 -24.94
CA PRO A 150 30.00 22.45 -25.12
C PRO A 150 30.29 21.52 -26.30
N ASP A 151 31.27 21.87 -27.15
CA ASP A 151 31.78 20.94 -28.17
C ASP A 151 32.55 19.81 -27.48
N THR A 152 31.97 18.62 -27.50
CA THR A 152 32.53 17.41 -26.89
C THR A 152 33.07 16.43 -27.92
N GLU A 153 32.87 16.66 -29.22
CA GLU A 153 33.10 15.63 -30.24
C GLU A 153 34.60 15.36 -30.45
N THR A 154 35.40 16.43 -30.47
CA THR A 154 36.85 16.32 -30.60
C THR A 154 37.46 15.56 -29.42
N LEU A 155 36.98 15.81 -28.19
CA LEU A 155 37.44 15.12 -27.00
C LEU A 155 36.98 13.65 -26.99
N TYR A 156 35.72 13.40 -27.33
CA TYR A 156 35.16 12.06 -27.43
C TYR A 156 35.95 11.18 -28.43
N LYS A 157 36.30 11.70 -29.61
CA LYS A 157 37.13 10.96 -30.59
C LYS A 157 38.49 10.56 -30.03
N LYS A 158 39.13 11.41 -29.22
CA LYS A 158 40.39 11.10 -28.54
C LYS A 158 40.21 10.05 -27.44
N VAL A 159 39.17 10.18 -26.62
CA VAL A 159 38.86 9.20 -25.57
C VAL A 159 38.57 7.82 -26.17
N LYS A 160 37.76 7.78 -27.23
CA LYS A 160 37.43 6.57 -27.97
C LYS A 160 38.67 5.85 -28.50
N SER A 161 39.57 6.58 -29.18
CA SER A 161 40.79 5.95 -29.72
C SER A 161 41.73 5.40 -28.66
N MET A 162 41.73 5.97 -27.45
CA MET A 162 42.57 5.52 -26.34
C MET A 162 42.01 4.32 -25.58
N ALA A 163 40.69 4.23 -25.40
CA ALA A 163 40.09 3.31 -24.43
C ALA A 163 39.04 2.34 -24.97
N GLU A 164 38.54 2.49 -26.20
CA GLU A 164 37.44 1.65 -26.71
C GLU A 164 37.73 0.15 -26.58
N ALA A 165 38.95 -0.29 -26.92
CA ALA A 165 39.33 -1.70 -26.82
C ALA A 165 39.36 -2.22 -25.37
N GLU A 166 39.76 -1.39 -24.42
CA GLU A 166 39.78 -1.75 -22.99
C GLU A 166 38.38 -1.74 -22.40
N VAL A 167 37.56 -0.76 -22.76
CA VAL A 167 36.14 -0.67 -22.36
C VAL A 167 35.35 -1.87 -22.88
N ARG A 168 35.56 -2.29 -24.13
CA ARG A 168 34.93 -3.51 -24.69
C ARG A 168 35.30 -4.77 -23.91
N LYS A 169 36.56 -4.90 -23.49
CA LYS A 169 37.01 -6.04 -22.67
C LYS A 169 36.42 -5.97 -21.27
N ALA A 170 36.37 -4.79 -20.66
CA ALA A 170 35.81 -4.60 -19.33
C ALA A 170 34.31 -4.96 -19.29
N TYR A 171 33.52 -4.52 -20.27
CA TYR A 171 32.10 -4.87 -20.38
C TYR A 171 31.82 -6.33 -20.79
N ALA A 172 32.84 -7.11 -21.16
CA ALA A 172 32.71 -8.55 -21.32
C ALA A 172 32.82 -9.32 -19.99
N ILE A 173 33.13 -8.64 -18.88
CA ILE A 173 33.20 -9.23 -17.53
C ILE A 173 31.78 -9.28 -16.93
N PRO A 174 31.23 -10.49 -16.64
CA PRO A 174 29.86 -10.60 -16.16
C PRO A 174 29.65 -10.06 -14.74
N ARG A 175 30.60 -10.28 -13.83
CA ARG A 175 30.48 -9.87 -12.43
C ARG A 175 30.62 -8.36 -12.27
N LYS A 176 29.68 -7.73 -11.54
CA LYS A 176 29.58 -6.27 -11.41
C LYS A 176 30.84 -5.63 -10.85
N GLU A 177 31.33 -6.12 -9.71
CA GLU A 177 32.48 -5.53 -9.01
C GLU A 177 33.75 -5.55 -9.88
N GLU A 178 34.07 -6.71 -10.46
CA GLU A 178 35.23 -6.89 -11.34
C GLU A 178 35.13 -6.02 -12.60
N ARG A 179 33.93 -5.92 -13.18
CA ARG A 179 33.67 -5.02 -14.31
C ARG A 179 33.90 -3.56 -13.94
N HIS A 180 33.34 -3.11 -12.81
CA HIS A 180 33.49 -1.72 -12.35
C HIS A 180 34.96 -1.37 -12.10
N GLU A 181 35.74 -2.29 -11.53
CA GLU A 181 37.18 -2.10 -11.33
C GLU A 181 37.91 -1.95 -12.67
N ALA A 182 37.64 -2.84 -13.64
CA ALA A 182 38.26 -2.77 -14.97
C ALA A 182 37.90 -1.48 -15.73
N VAL A 183 36.64 -1.03 -15.62
CA VAL A 183 36.19 0.25 -16.20
C VAL A 183 36.89 1.43 -15.52
N ALA A 184 37.00 1.42 -14.19
CA ALA A 184 37.70 2.46 -13.43
C ALA A 184 39.18 2.55 -13.82
N GLN A 185 39.87 1.43 -13.98
CA GLN A 185 41.26 1.39 -14.44
C GLN A 185 41.42 1.98 -15.85
N ALA A 186 40.52 1.64 -16.78
CA ALA A 186 40.51 2.21 -18.12
C ALA A 186 40.26 3.73 -18.08
N LYS A 187 39.35 4.19 -17.22
CA LYS A 187 39.06 5.61 -17.03
C LYS A 187 40.26 6.37 -16.46
N ASP A 188 40.89 5.85 -15.41
CA ASP A 188 42.04 6.50 -14.76
C ASP A 188 43.21 6.66 -15.72
N LYS A 189 43.44 5.65 -16.58
CA LYS A 189 44.44 5.72 -17.65
C LYS A 189 44.14 6.84 -18.65
N VAL A 190 42.89 7.02 -19.07
CA VAL A 190 42.49 8.09 -19.98
C VAL A 190 42.63 9.46 -19.32
N VAL A 191 42.21 9.58 -18.06
CA VAL A 191 42.34 10.81 -17.27
C VAL A 191 43.80 11.19 -17.14
N ALA A 192 44.67 10.26 -16.74
CA ALA A 192 46.11 10.49 -16.63
C ALA A 192 46.78 10.85 -17.97
N GLY A 193 46.25 10.34 -19.09
CA GLY A 193 46.80 10.62 -20.43
C GLY A 193 46.34 11.95 -21.04
N LEU A 194 45.15 12.45 -20.69
CA LEU A 194 44.56 13.64 -21.30
C LEU A 194 44.57 14.88 -20.39
N VAL A 195 44.56 14.70 -19.07
CA VAL A 195 44.63 15.80 -18.11
C VAL A 195 46.10 16.10 -17.82
N VAL A 196 46.66 17.11 -18.49
CA VAL A 196 48.05 17.53 -18.30
C VAL A 196 48.09 18.84 -17.53
N GLU A 197 48.61 18.81 -16.29
CA GLU A 197 48.74 20.00 -15.45
C GLU A 197 49.58 21.09 -16.13
N GLY A 198 49.10 22.34 -16.07
CA GLY A 198 49.80 23.51 -16.62
C GLY A 198 49.60 23.77 -18.12
N LYS A 199 48.84 22.94 -18.86
CA LYS A 199 48.45 23.23 -20.25
C LYS A 199 47.05 23.86 -20.30
N ALA A 200 46.97 25.10 -20.79
CA ALA A 200 45.70 25.85 -20.88
C ALA A 200 44.63 25.16 -21.75
N ASP A 201 45.05 24.37 -22.76
CA ASP A 201 44.15 23.68 -23.69
C ASP A 201 43.84 22.22 -23.31
N ALA A 202 44.30 21.75 -22.14
CA ALA A 202 44.01 20.38 -21.70
C ALA A 202 42.58 20.26 -21.16
N PRO A 203 41.84 19.19 -21.49
CA PRO A 203 40.51 18.96 -20.94
C PRO A 203 40.58 18.74 -19.42
N THR A 204 39.55 19.18 -18.71
CA THR A 204 39.41 18.90 -17.27
C THR A 204 39.04 17.43 -17.02
N SER A 205 39.32 16.93 -15.82
CA SER A 205 38.91 15.57 -15.41
C SER A 205 37.40 15.33 -15.54
N ALA A 206 36.59 16.37 -15.30
CA ALA A 206 35.14 16.31 -15.49
C ALA A 206 34.75 16.10 -16.96
N GLN A 207 35.34 16.88 -17.88
CA GLN A 207 35.10 16.74 -19.33
C GLN A 207 35.56 15.38 -19.86
N VAL A 208 36.74 14.90 -19.42
CA VAL A 208 37.22 13.56 -19.79
C VAL A 208 36.28 12.48 -19.26
N SER A 209 35.82 12.60 -18.02
CA SER A 209 34.87 11.65 -17.41
C SER A 209 33.53 11.61 -18.14
N GLU A 210 33.02 12.75 -18.62
CA GLU A 210 31.78 12.82 -19.40
C GLU A 210 31.94 12.19 -20.78
N ALA A 211 33.04 12.48 -21.48
CA ALA A 211 33.36 11.84 -22.75
C ALA A 211 33.59 10.32 -22.61
N PHE A 212 34.19 9.88 -21.51
CA PHE A 212 34.37 8.46 -21.20
C PHE A 212 33.02 7.77 -20.95
N LYS A 213 32.10 8.40 -20.21
CA LYS A 213 30.73 7.88 -20.04
C LYS A 213 29.97 7.75 -21.36
N HIS A 214 30.19 8.69 -22.29
CA HIS A 214 29.62 8.59 -23.63
C HIS A 214 30.18 7.38 -24.39
N LEU A 215 31.49 7.11 -24.27
CA LEU A 215 32.10 5.91 -24.84
C LEU A 215 31.53 4.61 -24.22
N GLU A 216 31.35 4.56 -22.90
CA GLU A 216 30.71 3.44 -22.21
C GLU A 216 29.31 3.16 -22.79
N LYS A 217 28.50 4.22 -22.93
CA LYS A 217 27.17 4.18 -23.54
C LYS A 217 27.23 3.58 -24.94
N ASP A 218 28.08 4.11 -25.80
CA ASP A 218 28.17 3.68 -27.21
C ASP A 218 28.64 2.23 -27.36
N VAL A 219 29.62 1.80 -26.56
CA VAL A 219 30.14 0.43 -26.61
C VAL A 219 29.06 -0.57 -26.23
N VAL A 220 28.38 -0.35 -25.09
CA VAL A 220 27.37 -1.28 -24.58
C VAL A 220 26.17 -1.35 -25.53
N ARG A 221 25.67 -0.19 -25.98
CA ARG A 221 24.48 -0.13 -26.84
C ARG A 221 24.68 -0.79 -28.18
N ASN A 222 25.78 -0.46 -28.87
CA ASN A 222 26.06 -1.07 -30.17
C ASN A 222 26.33 -2.57 -30.03
N SER A 223 27.03 -3.01 -28.96
CA SER A 223 27.22 -4.44 -28.70
C SER A 223 25.89 -5.20 -28.59
N ILE A 224 24.94 -4.67 -27.82
CA ILE A 224 23.62 -5.28 -27.64
C ILE A 224 22.83 -5.28 -28.96
N LEU A 225 22.83 -4.17 -29.70
CA LEU A 225 22.11 -4.08 -30.98
C LEU A 225 22.69 -4.98 -32.07
N ASP A 226 24.01 -5.15 -32.10
CA ASP A 226 24.70 -5.92 -33.13
C ASP A 226 24.68 -7.42 -32.85
N THR A 227 24.76 -7.83 -31.58
CA THR A 227 24.92 -9.24 -31.18
C THR A 227 23.70 -9.84 -30.49
N GLY A 228 22.81 -9.02 -29.92
CA GLY A 228 21.74 -9.47 -29.03
C GLY A 228 22.21 -9.96 -27.65
N LEU A 229 23.52 -9.86 -27.36
CA LEU A 229 24.12 -10.28 -26.09
C LEU A 229 24.34 -9.08 -25.18
N ARG A 230 24.02 -9.27 -23.91
CA ARG A 230 24.13 -8.27 -22.84
C ARG A 230 25.45 -8.38 -22.09
N ILE A 231 25.65 -7.42 -21.19
CA ILE A 231 26.87 -7.24 -20.39
C ILE A 231 27.21 -8.50 -19.56
N ASP A 232 26.18 -9.20 -19.09
CA ASP A 232 26.32 -10.44 -18.30
C ASP A 232 26.16 -11.72 -19.14
N GLY A 233 26.20 -11.60 -20.47
CA GLY A 233 26.10 -12.72 -21.41
C GLY A 233 24.70 -13.23 -21.70
N ARG A 234 23.66 -12.67 -21.07
CA ARG A 234 22.26 -13.03 -21.38
C ARG A 234 21.83 -12.50 -22.74
N ASP A 235 20.81 -13.12 -23.31
CA ASP A 235 20.03 -12.52 -24.39
C ASP A 235 19.10 -11.42 -23.85
N THR A 236 18.40 -10.76 -24.77
CA THR A 236 17.51 -9.64 -24.46
C THR A 236 16.25 -10.02 -23.67
N LYS A 237 15.91 -11.31 -23.58
CA LYS A 237 14.63 -11.79 -23.00
C LYS A 237 14.80 -12.52 -21.68
N THR A 238 15.99 -13.07 -21.42
CA THR A 238 16.29 -13.92 -20.27
C THR A 238 16.34 -13.12 -18.97
N VAL A 239 15.54 -13.57 -18.00
CA VAL A 239 15.54 -13.05 -16.62
C VAL A 239 16.71 -13.67 -15.84
N ARG A 240 17.33 -12.94 -14.91
CA ARG A 240 18.41 -13.47 -14.05
C ARG A 240 17.89 -14.62 -13.19
N GLN A 241 18.82 -15.40 -12.65
CA GLN A 241 18.51 -16.45 -11.68
C GLN A 241 17.71 -15.88 -10.49
N ILE A 242 16.64 -16.58 -10.11
CA ILE A 242 15.78 -16.21 -8.98
C ILE A 242 15.84 -17.30 -7.92
N ILE A 243 16.09 -16.86 -6.69
CA ILE A 243 15.94 -17.63 -5.45
C ILE A 243 14.92 -16.88 -4.60
N ALA A 244 13.81 -17.55 -4.32
CA ALA A 244 12.74 -17.03 -3.48
C ALA A 244 12.63 -17.91 -2.24
N GLU A 245 12.55 -17.29 -1.07
CA GLU A 245 12.41 -17.97 0.22
C GLU A 245 11.36 -17.24 1.06
N ALA A 246 10.54 -18.01 1.78
CA ALA A 246 9.57 -17.50 2.75
C ALA A 246 9.93 -18.00 4.17
N SER A 247 9.40 -17.36 5.21
CA SER A 247 9.68 -17.68 6.62
C SER A 247 11.16 -17.61 7.02
N VAL A 248 11.92 -16.68 6.44
CA VAL A 248 13.36 -16.53 6.69
C VAL A 248 13.69 -15.99 8.09
N LEU A 249 12.74 -15.32 8.75
CA LEU A 249 12.88 -14.82 10.13
C LEU A 249 11.89 -15.51 11.07
N PRO A 250 12.34 -16.01 12.24
CA PRO A 250 11.54 -16.90 13.09
C PRO A 250 10.40 -16.20 13.85
N ARG A 251 10.50 -14.90 14.11
CA ARG A 251 9.55 -14.17 14.99
C ARG A 251 8.63 -13.20 14.28
N THR A 252 8.91 -12.87 13.02
CA THR A 252 8.11 -11.93 12.25
C THR A 252 6.77 -12.55 11.88
N HIS A 253 5.72 -11.74 11.67
CA HIS A 253 4.42 -12.28 11.29
C HIS A 253 4.48 -12.93 9.91
N GLY A 254 5.22 -12.34 8.97
CA GLY A 254 5.68 -12.98 7.74
C GLY A 254 7.01 -12.41 7.28
N SER A 255 7.80 -13.21 6.58
CA SER A 255 9.08 -12.78 6.02
C SER A 255 9.40 -13.47 4.71
N ALA A 256 10.12 -12.79 3.83
CA ALA A 256 10.62 -13.35 2.60
C ALA A 256 12.01 -12.78 2.26
N LEU A 257 12.86 -13.62 1.67
CA LEU A 257 14.09 -13.19 1.01
C LEU A 257 13.94 -13.46 -0.47
N PHE A 258 13.86 -12.40 -1.26
CA PHE A 258 13.76 -12.52 -2.71
C PHE A 258 15.06 -12.03 -3.34
N THR A 259 15.77 -12.93 -4.01
CA THR A 259 17.03 -12.66 -4.71
C THR A 259 16.85 -12.90 -6.21
N ARG A 260 17.20 -11.90 -7.03
CA ARG A 260 17.22 -11.99 -8.49
C ARG A 260 18.55 -11.46 -9.03
N GLY A 261 19.44 -12.37 -9.41
CA GLY A 261 20.85 -12.05 -9.65
C GLY A 261 21.46 -11.33 -8.45
N GLU A 262 22.15 -10.22 -8.67
CA GLU A 262 22.75 -9.38 -7.62
C GLU A 262 21.78 -8.28 -7.10
N THR A 263 20.48 -8.58 -7.06
CA THR A 263 19.46 -7.74 -6.42
C THR A 263 18.70 -8.57 -5.39
N GLN A 264 18.73 -8.15 -4.14
CA GLN A 264 18.13 -8.89 -3.03
C GLN A 264 17.31 -7.95 -2.13
N ALA A 265 16.10 -8.40 -1.79
CA ALA A 265 15.22 -7.73 -0.85
C ALA A 265 14.81 -8.69 0.27
N LEU A 266 15.13 -8.30 1.51
CA LEU A 266 14.56 -8.91 2.71
C LEU A 266 13.29 -8.15 3.06
N VAL A 267 12.14 -8.83 2.97
CA VAL A 267 10.83 -8.20 3.14
C VAL A 267 10.09 -8.80 4.32
N VAL A 268 9.68 -7.95 5.26
CA VAL A 268 9.02 -8.34 6.51
C VAL A 268 7.63 -7.74 6.57
N THR A 269 6.67 -8.58 6.92
CA THR A 269 5.26 -8.20 7.16
C THR A 269 4.97 -8.22 8.65
N THR A 270 4.33 -7.16 9.11
CA THR A 270 3.83 -7.00 10.49
C THR A 270 2.36 -6.63 10.45
N LEU A 271 1.53 -7.50 11.02
CA LEU A 271 0.11 -7.27 11.31
C LEU A 271 -0.09 -6.51 12.64
N GLY A 272 -0.95 -5.51 12.64
CA GLY A 272 -1.31 -4.66 13.77
C GLY A 272 -2.82 -4.39 13.88
N THR A 273 -3.21 -3.58 14.87
CA THR A 273 -4.60 -3.21 15.16
C THR A 273 -4.93 -1.81 14.63
N GLY A 274 -6.14 -1.30 14.91
CA GLY A 274 -6.55 0.06 14.55
C GLY A 274 -5.70 1.18 15.17
N GLU A 275 -4.99 0.90 16.27
CA GLU A 275 -4.03 1.86 16.86
C GLU A 275 -2.75 2.03 16.04
N ASP A 276 -2.43 1.03 15.21
CA ASP A 276 -1.22 1.01 14.37
C ASP A 276 -1.47 1.67 13.00
N GLU A 277 -2.70 2.12 12.74
CA GLU A 277 -3.07 2.84 11.51
C GLU A 277 -2.33 4.19 11.42
N GLN A 278 -1.90 4.54 10.21
CA GLN A 278 -1.24 5.82 9.98
C GLN A 278 -2.27 6.91 9.69
N TYR A 279 -2.34 7.93 10.54
CA TYR A 279 -3.06 9.15 10.21
C TYR A 279 -2.33 9.91 9.09
N ILE A 280 -3.02 10.13 7.98
CA ILE A 280 -2.54 10.90 6.84
C ILE A 280 -3.38 12.16 6.79
N ASP A 281 -2.81 13.26 7.28
CA ASP A 281 -3.41 14.58 7.14
C ASP A 281 -3.07 15.14 5.76
N SER A 282 -4.10 15.46 4.98
CA SER A 282 -3.97 15.85 3.58
C SER A 282 -4.98 16.92 3.20
N LEU A 283 -4.88 17.45 1.99
CA LEU A 283 -5.84 18.44 1.48
C LEU A 283 -7.27 17.88 1.35
N ASP A 284 -7.41 16.56 1.19
CA ASP A 284 -8.69 15.85 1.18
C ASP A 284 -9.29 15.64 2.58
N GLY A 285 -8.60 16.11 3.61
CA GLY A 285 -8.87 15.83 5.01
C GLY A 285 -7.98 14.74 5.58
N THR A 286 -8.20 14.43 6.85
CA THR A 286 -7.46 13.41 7.58
C THR A 286 -8.05 12.03 7.32
N THR A 287 -7.22 11.10 6.84
CA THR A 287 -7.59 9.70 6.59
C THR A 287 -6.72 8.75 7.42
N LYS A 288 -7.13 7.49 7.53
CA LYS A 288 -6.36 6.44 8.20
C LYS A 288 -5.87 5.41 7.18
N GLY A 289 -4.56 5.30 7.05
CA GLY A 289 -3.89 4.31 6.21
C GLY A 289 -3.75 2.98 6.94
N THR A 290 -4.35 1.93 6.39
CA THR A 290 -4.29 0.56 6.94
C THR A 290 -3.23 -0.31 6.25
N PHE A 291 -2.71 0.11 5.10
CA PHE A 291 -1.60 -0.56 4.41
C PHE A 291 -0.40 0.38 4.26
N LEU A 292 0.70 0.01 4.91
CA LEU A 292 1.95 0.75 4.94
C LEU A 292 3.02 -0.09 4.25
N LEU A 293 3.71 0.49 3.26
CA LEU A 293 4.88 -0.13 2.66
C LEU A 293 6.06 0.84 2.77
N HIS A 294 7.05 0.44 3.56
CA HIS A 294 8.30 1.17 3.71
C HIS A 294 9.41 0.46 2.95
N TYR A 295 10.18 1.24 2.21
CA TYR A 295 11.28 0.77 1.39
C TYR A 295 12.54 1.48 1.86
N ASN A 296 13.58 0.71 2.16
CA ASN A 296 14.86 1.19 2.64
C ASN A 296 15.97 0.73 1.71
N PHE A 297 16.87 1.65 1.35
CA PHE A 297 18.00 1.40 0.47
C PHE A 297 19.31 1.77 1.17
N PRO A 298 19.81 0.90 2.05
CA PRO A 298 21.05 1.17 2.76
C PRO A 298 22.24 1.20 1.79
N PRO A 299 23.27 2.02 2.05
CA PRO A 299 24.39 2.23 1.13
C PRO A 299 25.25 0.96 0.95
N PHE A 300 25.28 0.06 1.94
CA PHE A 300 25.95 -1.22 1.80
C PHE A 300 25.36 -2.10 0.69
N SER A 301 24.09 -1.88 0.29
CA SER A 301 23.44 -2.65 -0.78
C SER A 301 24.07 -2.46 -2.16
N VAL A 302 24.86 -1.40 -2.32
CA VAL A 302 25.65 -1.11 -3.52
C VAL A 302 27.15 -1.10 -3.24
N GLY A 303 27.58 -1.56 -2.06
CA GLY A 303 29.00 -1.58 -1.66
C GLY A 303 29.55 -0.21 -1.27
N GLU A 304 28.69 0.77 -0.95
CA GLU A 304 29.11 2.13 -0.61
C GLU A 304 28.93 2.43 0.88
N THR A 305 29.64 3.46 1.37
CA THR A 305 29.36 4.09 2.67
C THR A 305 28.55 5.36 2.45
N GLY A 306 27.55 5.62 3.29
CA GLY A 306 26.69 6.78 3.13
C GLY A 306 25.97 7.18 4.41
N ARG A 307 25.19 8.26 4.32
CA ARG A 307 24.39 8.73 5.44
C ARG A 307 23.23 7.76 5.69
N MET A 308 23.18 7.17 6.88
CA MET A 308 22.01 6.44 7.37
C MET A 308 21.08 7.40 8.10
N GLY A 309 19.79 7.39 7.78
CA GLY A 309 18.83 8.31 8.40
C GLY A 309 17.46 8.31 7.72
N ALA A 310 16.88 9.50 7.58
CA ALA A 310 15.57 9.66 6.95
C ALA A 310 15.60 9.23 5.47
N THR A 311 14.51 8.59 5.03
CA THR A 311 14.36 8.12 3.65
C THR A 311 14.35 9.27 2.66
N GLY A 312 15.13 9.16 1.60
CA GLY A 312 15.18 10.11 0.51
C GLY A 312 13.96 10.03 -0.42
N ARG A 313 13.90 10.95 -1.39
CA ARG A 313 12.80 10.98 -2.38
C ARG A 313 12.68 9.66 -3.15
N ARG A 314 13.80 9.04 -3.53
CA ARG A 314 13.83 7.80 -4.33
C ARG A 314 13.27 6.61 -3.56
N GLU A 315 13.62 6.47 -2.30
CA GLU A 315 13.11 5.42 -1.43
C GLU A 315 11.59 5.55 -1.26
N ILE A 316 11.10 6.76 -1.00
CA ILE A 316 9.65 7.03 -0.92
C ILE A 316 8.95 6.70 -2.25
N GLY A 317 9.55 7.07 -3.39
CA GLY A 317 9.01 6.78 -4.72
C GLY A 317 8.96 5.29 -5.03
N HIS A 318 10.03 4.55 -4.76
CA HIS A 318 10.09 3.10 -4.95
C HIS A 318 9.12 2.36 -4.02
N GLY A 319 9.04 2.79 -2.75
CA GLY A 319 8.06 2.27 -1.80
C GLY A 319 6.63 2.49 -2.28
N LYS A 320 6.30 3.69 -2.78
CA LYS A 320 4.96 3.94 -3.32
C LYS A 320 4.67 3.14 -4.60
N LEU A 321 5.65 2.94 -5.47
CA LEU A 321 5.49 2.05 -6.64
C LEU A 321 5.15 0.62 -6.22
N ALA A 322 5.91 0.06 -5.28
CA ALA A 322 5.63 -1.28 -4.77
C ALA A 322 4.29 -1.35 -4.03
N TRP A 323 3.93 -0.30 -3.30
CA TRP A 323 2.63 -0.17 -2.64
C TRP A 323 1.49 -0.22 -3.68
N ARG A 324 1.60 0.54 -4.78
CA ARG A 324 0.61 0.56 -5.87
C ARG A 324 0.47 -0.80 -6.54
N ALA A 325 1.55 -1.56 -6.64
CA ALA A 325 1.51 -2.91 -7.20
C ALA A 325 0.78 -3.94 -6.32
N ILE A 326 0.80 -3.75 -5.00
CA ILE A 326 0.24 -4.71 -4.03
C ILE A 326 -1.16 -4.30 -3.56
N HIS A 327 -1.41 -3.00 -3.38
CA HIS A 327 -2.66 -2.46 -2.82
C HIS A 327 -3.94 -3.00 -3.51
N PRO A 328 -4.02 -3.11 -4.85
CA PRO A 328 -5.21 -3.64 -5.53
C PRO A 328 -5.53 -5.11 -5.22
N LEU A 329 -4.58 -5.85 -4.63
CA LEU A 329 -4.69 -7.29 -4.35
C LEU A 329 -4.97 -7.57 -2.87
N LEU A 330 -4.98 -6.54 -2.02
CA LEU A 330 -5.26 -6.70 -0.61
C LEU A 330 -6.73 -7.07 -0.39
N PRO A 331 -7.01 -7.90 0.63
CA PRO A 331 -8.37 -8.17 1.05
C PRO A 331 -9.04 -6.90 1.59
N ALA A 332 -10.37 -6.88 1.52
CA ALA A 332 -11.15 -5.85 2.16
C ALA A 332 -11.00 -5.91 3.69
N GLN A 333 -11.17 -4.76 4.37
CA GLN A 333 -10.95 -4.63 5.82
C GLN A 333 -11.95 -5.42 6.67
N ASP A 334 -13.11 -5.77 6.15
CA ASP A 334 -14.07 -6.67 6.79
C ASP A 334 -13.64 -8.14 6.72
N GLN A 335 -12.95 -8.53 5.65
CA GLN A 335 -12.40 -9.88 5.46
C GLN A 335 -11.09 -10.10 6.22
N PHE A 336 -10.25 -9.06 6.32
CA PHE A 336 -8.98 -9.11 7.01
C PHE A 336 -8.75 -7.82 7.81
N PRO A 337 -9.27 -7.76 9.06
CA PRO A 337 -9.38 -6.52 9.85
C PRO A 337 -8.06 -6.11 10.52
N TYR A 338 -6.98 -6.08 9.75
CA TYR A 338 -5.63 -5.80 10.20
C TYR A 338 -5.07 -4.55 9.54
N THR A 339 -4.29 -3.81 10.32
CA THR A 339 -3.29 -2.90 9.77
C THR A 339 -2.09 -3.72 9.31
N ILE A 340 -1.63 -3.51 8.08
CA ILE A 340 -0.56 -4.26 7.46
C ILE A 340 0.61 -3.31 7.22
N ARG A 341 1.74 -3.60 7.85
CA ARG A 341 3.01 -2.94 7.56
C ARG A 341 3.96 -3.90 6.88
N VAL A 342 4.44 -3.52 5.71
CA VAL A 342 5.51 -4.19 4.98
C VAL A 342 6.75 -3.30 5.01
N VAL A 343 7.89 -3.88 5.37
CA VAL A 343 9.20 -3.22 5.30
C VAL A 343 10.09 -4.03 4.37
N SER A 344 10.62 -3.38 3.34
CA SER A 344 11.58 -3.97 2.42
C SER A 344 12.95 -3.35 2.66
N GLU A 345 13.87 -4.17 3.13
CA GLU A 345 15.29 -3.86 3.27
C GLU A 345 16.04 -4.39 2.05
N ILE A 346 16.60 -3.48 1.24
CA ILE A 346 17.41 -3.89 0.10
C ILE A 346 18.81 -4.22 0.60
N THR A 347 19.20 -5.48 0.46
CA THR A 347 20.50 -5.98 0.93
C THR A 347 21.54 -6.02 -0.18
N GLU A 348 21.10 -6.14 -1.44
CA GLU A 348 21.93 -6.07 -2.65
C GLU A 348 21.16 -5.37 -3.77
N SER A 349 21.85 -4.59 -4.61
CA SER A 349 21.22 -3.92 -5.75
C SER A 349 22.13 -3.84 -6.98
N ASN A 350 21.72 -4.55 -8.03
CA ASN A 350 22.24 -4.41 -9.38
C ASN A 350 21.12 -4.44 -10.44
N GLY A 351 19.93 -3.96 -10.10
CA GLY A 351 18.82 -3.84 -11.04
C GLY A 351 17.47 -3.91 -10.33
N SER A 352 16.66 -2.88 -10.51
CA SER A 352 15.31 -2.68 -9.95
C SER A 352 14.99 -3.46 -8.66
N SER A 353 15.59 -2.99 -7.58
CA SER A 353 15.21 -3.38 -6.22
C SER A 353 13.74 -3.08 -5.88
N SER A 354 13.11 -2.09 -6.53
CA SER A 354 11.67 -1.82 -6.36
C SER A 354 10.78 -2.98 -6.82
N MET A 355 11.15 -3.68 -7.90
CA MET A 355 10.43 -4.87 -8.35
C MET A 355 10.75 -6.11 -7.51
N ALA A 356 11.97 -6.22 -6.98
CA ALA A 356 12.30 -7.21 -5.96
C ALA A 356 11.45 -7.02 -4.69
N THR A 357 11.21 -5.78 -4.29
CA THR A 357 10.29 -5.44 -3.19
C THR A 357 8.87 -5.90 -3.46
N VAL A 358 8.33 -5.74 -4.68
CA VAL A 358 6.99 -6.25 -5.02
C VAL A 358 6.93 -7.77 -4.82
N CYS A 359 7.89 -8.50 -5.41
CA CYS A 359 7.94 -9.96 -5.31
C CYS A 359 8.07 -10.42 -3.85
N GLY A 360 9.02 -9.84 -3.11
CA GLY A 360 9.22 -10.15 -1.69
C GLY A 360 8.03 -9.76 -0.81
N SER A 361 7.32 -8.66 -1.13
CA SER A 361 6.10 -8.25 -0.42
C SER A 361 4.98 -9.25 -0.64
N SER A 362 4.77 -9.71 -1.88
CA SER A 362 3.78 -10.74 -2.19
C SER A 362 4.02 -12.00 -1.35
N LEU A 363 5.27 -12.49 -1.33
CA LEU A 363 5.66 -13.68 -0.54
C LEU A 363 5.50 -13.45 0.96
N SER A 364 5.98 -12.31 1.47
CA SER A 364 5.95 -11.98 2.90
C SER A 364 4.52 -11.80 3.43
N LEU A 365 3.62 -11.22 2.62
CA LEU A 365 2.19 -11.09 2.95
C LEU A 365 1.50 -12.45 2.98
N MET A 366 1.75 -13.28 1.96
CA MET A 366 1.23 -14.65 1.90
C MET A 366 1.74 -15.50 3.06
N ASP A 367 3.02 -15.34 3.42
CA ASP A 367 3.66 -15.99 4.57
C ASP A 367 3.02 -15.57 5.90
N ALA A 368 2.62 -14.29 6.02
CA ALA A 368 1.90 -13.77 7.17
C ALA A 368 0.43 -14.22 7.25
N GLY A 369 -0.06 -15.00 6.29
CA GLY A 369 -1.46 -15.44 6.21
C GLY A 369 -2.41 -14.34 5.73
N VAL A 370 -1.91 -13.28 5.08
CA VAL A 370 -2.76 -12.29 4.42
C VAL A 370 -3.39 -12.94 3.18
N PRO A 371 -4.74 -12.99 3.07
CA PRO A 371 -5.42 -13.60 1.95
C PRO A 371 -5.39 -12.66 0.73
N LEU A 372 -4.21 -12.53 0.10
CA LEU A 372 -4.06 -11.82 -1.16
C LEU A 372 -4.93 -12.47 -2.24
N LYS A 373 -5.54 -11.64 -3.09
CA LYS A 373 -6.36 -12.11 -4.22
C LYS A 373 -5.57 -13.04 -5.15
N ALA A 374 -4.32 -12.70 -5.44
CA ALA A 374 -3.37 -13.51 -6.19
C ALA A 374 -1.92 -13.06 -5.90
N PRO A 375 -0.90 -13.92 -6.12
CA PRO A 375 0.50 -13.51 -6.03
C PRO A 375 0.86 -12.44 -7.08
N CYS A 376 1.72 -11.50 -6.71
CA CYS A 376 2.14 -10.38 -7.55
C CYS A 376 3.64 -10.38 -7.78
N ALA A 377 4.06 -10.27 -9.03
CA ALA A 377 5.47 -10.14 -9.39
C ALA A 377 5.72 -8.85 -10.16
N GLY A 378 6.95 -8.35 -10.05
CA GLY A 378 7.43 -7.20 -10.78
C GLY A 378 8.65 -7.52 -11.65
N ILE A 379 8.71 -6.91 -12.83
CA ILE A 379 9.89 -6.93 -13.71
C ILE A 379 10.28 -5.52 -14.13
N ALA A 380 11.58 -5.28 -14.24
CA ALA A 380 12.12 -4.07 -14.83
C ALA A 380 12.62 -4.36 -16.23
N MET A 381 12.33 -3.44 -17.12
CA MET A 381 12.52 -3.57 -18.55
C MET A 381 13.27 -2.34 -19.05
N GLY A 382 14.07 -2.52 -20.09
CA GLY A 382 14.79 -1.44 -20.74
C GLY A 382 14.57 -1.43 -22.23
N LEU A 383 14.92 -0.33 -22.85
CA LEU A 383 14.99 -0.20 -24.29
C LEU A 383 16.27 0.54 -24.69
N ILE A 384 16.91 0.02 -25.73
CA ILE A 384 17.99 0.71 -26.45
C ILE A 384 17.50 0.94 -27.87
N LYS A 385 17.64 2.17 -28.39
CA LYS A 385 17.24 2.54 -29.74
C LYS A 385 18.31 3.41 -30.42
N GLU A 386 18.74 3.01 -31.62
CA GLU A 386 19.67 3.75 -32.48
C GLU A 386 19.11 3.81 -33.91
N GLY A 387 18.64 4.99 -34.32
CA GLY A 387 17.89 5.13 -35.57
C GLY A 387 16.66 4.22 -35.57
N GLU A 388 16.53 3.36 -36.57
CA GLU A 388 15.44 2.36 -36.68
C GLU A 388 15.70 1.07 -35.88
N ARG A 389 16.94 0.84 -35.41
CA ARG A 389 17.28 -0.37 -34.66
C ARG A 389 16.90 -0.21 -33.20
N PHE A 390 16.28 -1.24 -32.60
CA PHE A 390 16.01 -1.24 -31.17
C PHE A 390 16.13 -2.64 -30.56
N ALA A 391 16.36 -2.69 -29.25
CA ALA A 391 16.34 -3.89 -28.43
C ALA A 391 15.58 -3.65 -27.13
N VAL A 392 14.60 -4.51 -26.83
CA VAL A 392 13.89 -4.55 -25.54
C VAL A 392 14.61 -5.51 -24.61
N LEU A 393 14.97 -5.05 -23.42
CA LEU A 393 15.74 -5.80 -22.43
C LEU A 393 14.85 -6.22 -21.25
N SER A 394 14.80 -7.52 -20.97
CA SER A 394 14.14 -8.07 -19.79
C SER A 394 15.05 -8.08 -18.57
N ASP A 395 14.53 -7.70 -17.40
CA ASP A 395 15.25 -7.72 -16.13
C ASP A 395 16.61 -7.01 -16.21
N ILE A 396 16.53 -5.68 -16.43
CA ILE A 396 17.70 -4.83 -16.64
C ILE A 396 18.62 -4.74 -15.43
N LEU A 397 19.91 -4.64 -15.73
CA LEU A 397 20.97 -4.31 -14.79
C LEU A 397 21.01 -2.80 -14.49
N GLY A 398 21.71 -2.40 -13.43
CA GLY A 398 21.94 -0.98 -13.13
C GLY A 398 22.65 -0.24 -14.27
N ASP A 399 23.62 -0.88 -14.92
CA ASP A 399 24.32 -0.33 -16.09
C ASP A 399 23.37 -0.11 -17.27
N GLU A 400 22.48 -1.08 -17.54
CA GLU A 400 21.55 -1.02 -18.67
C GLU A 400 20.45 0.03 -18.46
N ASP A 401 20.02 0.26 -17.21
CA ASP A 401 19.16 1.38 -16.84
C ASP A 401 19.86 2.73 -17.10
N HIS A 402 21.12 2.85 -16.66
CA HIS A 402 21.89 4.09 -16.83
C HIS A 402 22.09 4.45 -18.32
N LEU A 403 22.38 3.45 -19.15
CA LEU A 403 22.77 3.62 -20.56
C LEU A 403 21.59 3.47 -21.55
N GLY A 404 20.45 2.95 -21.09
CA GLY A 404 19.23 2.77 -21.87
C GLY A 404 18.43 4.06 -22.07
N ASP A 405 17.57 4.04 -23.09
CA ASP A 405 16.75 5.17 -23.52
C ASP A 405 15.36 5.21 -22.90
N MET A 406 14.88 4.05 -22.44
CA MET A 406 13.66 3.92 -21.68
C MET A 406 13.89 2.87 -20.61
N ASP A 407 13.46 3.17 -19.39
CA ASP A 407 13.30 2.19 -18.32
C ASP A 407 11.83 2.13 -17.93
N PHE A 408 11.29 0.92 -17.81
CA PHE A 408 9.93 0.75 -17.32
C PHE A 408 9.79 -0.47 -16.44
N LYS A 409 8.81 -0.41 -15.55
CA LYS A 409 8.59 -1.37 -14.48
C LYS A 409 7.15 -1.80 -14.58
N VAL A 410 6.94 -3.11 -14.69
CA VAL A 410 5.62 -3.71 -14.81
C VAL A 410 5.43 -4.67 -13.66
N ALA A 411 4.38 -4.46 -12.88
CA ALA A 411 3.98 -5.35 -11.81
C ALA A 411 2.54 -5.82 -12.00
N GLY A 412 2.25 -7.04 -11.56
CA GLY A 412 0.94 -7.63 -11.70
C GLY A 412 0.90 -9.12 -11.40
N THR A 413 -0.26 -9.70 -11.66
CA THR A 413 -0.58 -11.10 -11.47
C THR A 413 -0.56 -11.83 -12.83
N SER A 414 -1.02 -13.08 -12.85
CA SER A 414 -1.31 -13.81 -14.10
C SER A 414 -2.45 -13.17 -14.91
N GLU A 415 -3.39 -12.51 -14.24
CA GLU A 415 -4.61 -11.99 -14.86
C GLU A 415 -4.40 -10.59 -15.46
N GLY A 416 -3.51 -9.79 -14.89
CA GLY A 416 -3.26 -8.45 -15.39
C GLY A 416 -2.21 -7.66 -14.62
N ILE A 417 -2.04 -6.42 -15.06
CA ILE A 417 -1.14 -5.43 -14.48
C ILE A 417 -1.83 -4.78 -13.28
N THR A 418 -1.07 -4.63 -12.19
CA THR A 418 -1.46 -3.85 -11.02
C THR A 418 -0.72 -2.53 -10.92
N SER A 419 0.46 -2.41 -11.53
CA SER A 419 1.18 -1.15 -11.62
C SER A 419 2.11 -1.11 -12.83
N LEU A 420 2.14 0.04 -13.49
CA LEU A 420 3.04 0.36 -14.59
C LEU A 420 3.73 1.69 -14.29
N GLN A 421 5.05 1.70 -14.38
CA GLN A 421 5.86 2.92 -14.31
C GLN A 421 6.77 2.96 -15.53
N MET A 422 6.79 4.06 -16.28
CA MET A 422 7.67 4.25 -17.42
C MET A 422 8.40 5.58 -17.30
N ASP A 423 9.68 5.59 -17.63
CA ASP A 423 10.51 6.78 -17.79
C ASP A 423 11.22 6.68 -19.13
N ILE A 424 10.93 7.63 -20.02
CA ILE A 424 11.45 7.68 -21.39
C ILE A 424 12.35 8.90 -21.50
N LYS A 425 13.60 8.66 -21.91
CA LYS A 425 14.67 9.68 -22.00
C LYS A 425 14.82 10.25 -23.41
N ILE A 426 14.25 9.60 -24.42
CA ILE A 426 14.36 10.00 -25.84
C ILE A 426 12.98 10.17 -26.48
N THR A 427 12.91 10.89 -27.59
CA THR A 427 11.73 10.93 -28.44
C THR A 427 11.68 9.71 -29.38
N GLY A 428 10.53 9.48 -30.01
CA GLY A 428 10.38 8.48 -31.08
C GLY A 428 10.17 7.03 -30.61
N ILE A 429 9.66 6.82 -29.39
CA ILE A 429 9.14 5.52 -28.96
C ILE A 429 7.70 5.39 -29.45
N THR A 430 7.47 4.50 -30.43
CA THR A 430 6.14 4.28 -31.01
C THR A 430 5.27 3.39 -30.12
N GLU A 431 3.96 3.42 -30.37
CA GLU A 431 2.99 2.51 -29.73
C GLU A 431 3.37 1.04 -29.97
N GLU A 432 3.91 0.69 -31.13
CA GLU A 432 4.32 -0.69 -31.45
C GLU A 432 5.53 -1.14 -30.64
N ILE A 433 6.48 -0.23 -30.39
CA ILE A 433 7.63 -0.51 -29.52
C ILE A 433 7.14 -0.74 -28.09
N MET A 434 6.25 0.12 -27.57
CA MET A 434 5.65 -0.05 -26.24
C MET A 434 4.87 -1.36 -26.13
N LYS A 435 4.12 -1.73 -27.17
CA LYS A 435 3.41 -3.00 -27.27
C LYS A 435 4.38 -4.17 -27.17
N THR A 436 5.43 -4.19 -27.99
CA THR A 436 6.45 -5.24 -27.94
C THR A 436 7.06 -5.35 -26.54
N ALA A 437 7.35 -4.20 -25.93
CA ALA A 437 7.98 -4.15 -24.62
C ALA A 437 7.07 -4.67 -23.49
N LEU A 438 5.78 -4.32 -23.49
CA LEU A 438 4.80 -4.80 -22.50
C LEU A 438 4.56 -6.31 -22.60
N TRP A 439 4.53 -6.88 -23.81
CA TRP A 439 4.34 -8.32 -23.99
C TRP A 439 5.57 -9.10 -23.52
N GLN A 440 6.78 -8.61 -23.83
CA GLN A 440 8.00 -9.22 -23.29
C GLN A 440 8.05 -9.10 -21.76
N ALA A 441 7.56 -8.00 -21.19
CA ALA A 441 7.43 -7.82 -19.74
C ALA A 441 6.44 -8.82 -19.13
N LYS A 442 5.33 -9.12 -19.81
CA LYS A 442 4.37 -10.15 -19.38
C LYS A 442 5.03 -11.52 -19.28
N ASP A 443 5.77 -11.93 -20.30
CA ASP A 443 6.49 -13.21 -20.31
C ASP A 443 7.48 -13.30 -19.14
N GLY A 444 8.27 -12.24 -18.94
CA GLY A 444 9.19 -12.16 -17.81
C GLY A 444 8.50 -12.17 -16.44
N ARG A 445 7.37 -11.46 -16.30
CA ARG A 445 6.54 -11.47 -15.09
C ARG A 445 6.00 -12.87 -14.78
N MET A 446 5.51 -13.60 -15.79
CA MET A 446 5.02 -14.97 -15.64
C MET A 446 6.12 -15.92 -15.19
N HIS A 447 7.31 -15.78 -15.77
CA HIS A 447 8.49 -16.54 -15.34
C HIS A 447 8.82 -16.29 -13.87
N ILE A 448 8.82 -15.02 -13.43
CA ILE A 448 9.11 -14.67 -12.02
C ILE A 448 8.04 -15.23 -11.08
N LEU A 449 6.75 -15.14 -11.43
CA LEU A 449 5.67 -15.76 -10.65
C LEU A 449 5.88 -17.26 -10.48
N GLY A 450 6.28 -17.97 -11.55
CA GLY A 450 6.60 -19.39 -11.49
C GLY A 450 7.73 -19.69 -10.50
N ARG A 451 8.80 -18.89 -10.51
CA ARG A 451 9.92 -19.02 -9.55
C ARG A 451 9.52 -18.69 -8.11
N MET A 452 8.60 -17.73 -7.90
CA MET A 452 8.06 -17.42 -6.58
C MET A 452 7.19 -18.55 -6.03
N ALA A 453 6.42 -19.22 -6.88
CA ALA A 453 5.53 -20.32 -6.48
C ALA A 453 6.29 -21.52 -5.90
N GLU A 454 7.57 -21.71 -6.28
CA GLU A 454 8.45 -22.72 -5.68
C GLU A 454 8.71 -22.48 -4.18
N ALA A 455 8.64 -21.22 -3.73
CA ALA A 455 8.80 -20.85 -2.32
C ALA A 455 7.46 -20.89 -1.57
N LEU A 456 6.43 -20.28 -2.15
CA LEU A 456 5.10 -20.22 -1.57
C LEU A 456 4.05 -19.95 -2.66
N GLU A 457 3.26 -20.97 -3.02
CA GLU A 457 2.26 -20.88 -4.08
C GLU A 457 1.03 -20.05 -3.66
N LYS A 458 0.57 -20.20 -2.41
CA LYS A 458 -0.66 -19.59 -1.88
C LYS A 458 -0.43 -19.04 -0.48
N ALA A 459 -1.25 -18.07 -0.08
CA ALA A 459 -1.25 -17.55 1.29
C ALA A 459 -1.45 -18.68 2.30
N ARG A 460 -0.78 -18.57 3.45
CA ARG A 460 -0.96 -19.55 4.54
C ARG A 460 -2.42 -19.52 5.02
N PRO A 461 -2.99 -20.68 5.37
CA PRO A 461 -4.41 -20.79 5.74
C PRO A 461 -4.74 -20.13 7.09
N GLY A 462 -3.74 -19.78 7.89
CA GLY A 462 -3.91 -19.13 9.18
C GLY A 462 -2.73 -18.25 9.53
N LEU A 463 -2.93 -17.42 10.54
CA LEU A 463 -1.92 -16.49 11.05
C LEU A 463 -0.86 -17.22 11.87
N GLY A 464 0.38 -16.71 11.82
CA GLY A 464 1.48 -17.21 12.65
C GLY A 464 1.20 -17.06 14.16
N GLU A 465 1.91 -17.83 14.98
CA GLU A 465 1.71 -17.85 16.45
C GLU A 465 1.90 -16.46 17.09
N HIS A 466 2.82 -15.67 16.56
CA HIS A 466 3.13 -14.34 17.08
C HIS A 466 2.23 -13.22 16.55
N ALA A 467 1.45 -13.50 15.50
CA ALA A 467 0.53 -12.52 14.95
C ALA A 467 -0.67 -12.32 15.89
N PRO A 468 -1.13 -11.07 16.10
CA PRO A 468 -2.34 -10.83 16.88
C PRO A 468 -3.53 -11.49 16.18
N ARG A 469 -4.36 -12.21 16.93
CA ARG A 469 -5.68 -12.66 16.47
C ARG A 469 -6.68 -11.57 16.80
N ILE A 470 -7.57 -11.25 15.86
CA ILE A 470 -8.64 -10.28 16.05
C ILE A 470 -9.97 -11.01 15.98
N GLU A 471 -10.75 -10.94 17.05
CA GLU A 471 -12.14 -11.39 17.05
C GLU A 471 -13.06 -10.18 17.09
N THR A 472 -14.06 -10.18 16.21
CA THR A 472 -15.03 -9.10 16.09
C THR A 472 -16.37 -9.56 16.67
N LEU A 473 -16.99 -8.72 17.50
CA LEU A 473 -18.38 -8.88 17.92
C LEU A 473 -19.16 -7.59 17.65
N LYS A 474 -20.46 -7.72 17.39
CA LYS A 474 -21.36 -6.58 17.27
C LYS A 474 -22.20 -6.46 18.54
N ILE A 475 -22.23 -5.26 19.11
CA ILE A 475 -23.02 -4.92 20.30
C ILE A 475 -24.08 -3.87 19.93
N PRO A 476 -25.22 -3.81 20.63
CA PRO A 476 -26.18 -2.72 20.46
C PRO A 476 -25.54 -1.34 20.72
N THR A 477 -25.89 -0.35 19.91
CA THR A 477 -25.25 0.99 19.94
C THR A 477 -25.51 1.74 21.25
N ASP A 478 -26.64 1.48 21.90
CA ASP A 478 -26.98 2.00 23.22
C ASP A 478 -26.07 1.44 24.33
N LYS A 479 -25.49 0.25 24.13
CA LYS A 479 -24.61 -0.44 25.08
C LYS A 479 -23.14 -0.06 24.98
N ILE A 480 -22.74 0.67 23.94
CA ILE A 480 -21.36 1.17 23.77
C ILE A 480 -20.91 1.95 25.02
N ARG A 481 -21.79 2.80 25.57
CA ARG A 481 -21.48 3.61 26.77
C ARG A 481 -21.23 2.76 28.01
N GLU A 482 -21.92 1.63 28.15
CA GLU A 482 -21.75 0.71 29.30
C GLU A 482 -20.41 -0.02 29.23
N VAL A 483 -19.99 -0.44 28.01
CA VAL A 483 -18.70 -1.12 27.79
C VAL A 483 -17.51 -0.18 27.94
N ILE A 484 -17.61 1.06 27.45
CA ILE A 484 -16.55 2.08 27.63
C ILE A 484 -16.50 2.51 29.10
N GLY A 485 -17.66 2.73 29.72
CA GLY A 485 -17.79 3.28 31.06
C GLY A 485 -17.42 4.77 31.14
N THR A 486 -17.76 5.42 32.25
CA THR A 486 -17.48 6.85 32.45
C THR A 486 -15.98 7.14 32.33
N GLY A 487 -15.60 7.97 31.36
CA GLY A 487 -14.20 8.33 31.08
C GLY A 487 -13.33 7.18 30.57
N GLY A 488 -13.92 6.10 30.05
CA GLY A 488 -13.18 4.92 29.58
C GLY A 488 -12.69 4.00 30.70
N LYS A 489 -13.22 4.13 31.92
CA LYS A 489 -12.74 3.36 33.07
C LYS A 489 -12.91 1.85 32.89
N VAL A 490 -14.08 1.41 32.38
CA VAL A 490 -14.42 -0.02 32.28
C VAL A 490 -13.57 -0.67 31.18
N ILE A 491 -13.50 -0.06 30.00
CA ILE A 491 -12.67 -0.59 28.90
C ILE A 491 -11.19 -0.66 29.29
N ARG A 492 -10.66 0.34 30.00
CA ARG A 492 -9.27 0.30 30.51
C ARG A 492 -9.05 -0.84 31.49
N GLU A 493 -10.00 -1.10 32.38
CA GLU A 493 -9.92 -2.22 33.33
C GLU A 493 -9.93 -3.58 32.60
N ILE A 494 -10.76 -3.74 31.56
CA ILE A 494 -10.79 -4.97 30.76
C ILE A 494 -9.44 -5.16 30.06
N VAL A 495 -8.91 -4.12 29.41
CA VAL A 495 -7.61 -4.14 28.72
C VAL A 495 -6.49 -4.48 29.71
N GLU A 496 -6.45 -3.85 30.89
CA GLU A 496 -5.42 -4.05 31.90
C GLU A 496 -5.43 -5.48 32.47
N LYS A 497 -6.61 -6.04 32.77
CA LYS A 497 -6.69 -7.39 33.35
C LYS A 497 -6.55 -8.52 32.34
N THR A 498 -7.02 -8.33 31.10
CA THR A 498 -6.98 -9.37 30.08
C THR A 498 -5.71 -9.31 29.23
N GLY A 499 -5.07 -8.15 29.13
CA GLY A 499 -3.96 -7.90 28.21
C GLY A 499 -4.36 -7.88 26.74
N ALA A 500 -5.67 -7.89 26.43
CA ALA A 500 -6.18 -7.74 25.07
C ALA A 500 -6.35 -6.25 24.73
N LYS A 501 -6.09 -5.88 23.47
CA LYS A 501 -6.46 -4.57 22.93
C LYS A 501 -7.92 -4.60 22.49
N ILE A 502 -8.68 -3.56 22.82
CA ILE A 502 -10.10 -3.46 22.47
C ILE A 502 -10.33 -2.15 21.73
N ASP A 503 -10.86 -2.24 20.51
CA ASP A 503 -11.29 -1.11 19.70
C ASP A 503 -12.82 -1.17 19.54
N ILE A 504 -13.50 -0.05 19.76
CA ILE A 504 -14.97 0.04 19.67
C ILE A 504 -15.33 1.13 18.67
N GLN A 505 -16.08 0.74 17.65
CA GLN A 505 -16.60 1.62 16.61
C GLN A 505 -17.98 2.16 16.99
N ASP A 506 -18.33 3.32 16.45
CA ASP A 506 -19.61 4.01 16.73
C ASP A 506 -20.85 3.22 16.25
N ASP A 507 -20.66 2.28 15.33
CA ASP A 507 -21.70 1.38 14.81
C ASP A 507 -21.97 0.15 15.70
N GLY A 508 -21.29 0.06 16.85
CA GLY A 508 -21.36 -1.06 17.77
C GLY A 508 -20.44 -2.23 17.43
N THR A 509 -19.56 -2.10 16.44
CA THR A 509 -18.54 -3.11 16.16
C THR A 509 -17.40 -3.03 17.17
N VAL A 510 -17.15 -4.11 17.90
CA VAL A 510 -16.06 -4.24 18.86
C VAL A 510 -15.04 -5.23 18.32
N LYS A 511 -13.77 -4.81 18.24
CA LYS A 511 -12.64 -5.64 17.81
C LYS A 511 -11.75 -5.92 19.02
N VAL A 512 -11.57 -7.18 19.36
CA VAL A 512 -10.70 -7.64 20.45
C VAL A 512 -9.47 -8.32 19.85
N ALA A 513 -8.29 -7.79 20.17
CA ALA A 513 -7.03 -8.23 19.58
C ALA A 513 -6.03 -8.69 20.65
N SER A 514 -5.43 -9.87 20.48
CA SER A 514 -4.29 -10.34 21.27
C SER A 514 -3.53 -11.44 20.55
N ALA A 515 -2.25 -11.64 20.87
CA ALA A 515 -1.53 -12.84 20.45
C ALA A 515 -2.01 -14.11 21.19
N SER A 516 -2.65 -13.95 22.36
CA SER A 516 -3.18 -15.07 23.15
C SER A 516 -4.69 -15.24 22.95
N GLY A 517 -5.11 -16.41 22.48
CA GLY A 517 -6.53 -16.77 22.39
C GLY A 517 -7.26 -16.77 23.74
N THR A 518 -6.56 -17.03 24.85
CA THR A 518 -7.16 -16.99 26.19
C THR A 518 -7.47 -15.57 26.64
N ALA A 519 -6.63 -14.60 26.26
CA ALA A 519 -6.85 -13.18 26.54
C ALA A 519 -8.08 -12.67 25.76
N ILE A 520 -8.21 -13.06 24.49
CA ILE A 520 -9.37 -12.72 23.65
C ILE A 520 -10.65 -13.29 24.27
N ALA A 521 -10.67 -14.59 24.58
CA ALA A 521 -11.84 -15.24 25.15
C ALA A 521 -12.26 -14.61 26.50
N ALA A 522 -11.31 -14.22 27.34
CA ALA A 522 -11.58 -13.53 28.60
C ALA A 522 -12.20 -12.14 28.38
N ALA A 523 -11.64 -11.34 27.47
CA ALA A 523 -12.17 -10.03 27.12
C ALA A 523 -13.57 -10.13 26.50
N LEU A 524 -13.78 -11.05 25.56
CA LEU A 524 -15.08 -11.30 24.94
C LEU A 524 -16.14 -11.73 25.95
N LYS A 525 -15.79 -12.62 26.88
CA LYS A 525 -16.70 -13.06 27.95
C LYS A 525 -17.10 -11.89 28.84
N TRP A 526 -16.16 -11.01 29.16
CA TRP A 526 -16.43 -9.83 29.98
C TRP A 526 -17.35 -8.84 29.25
N ILE A 527 -17.03 -8.51 28.00
CA ILE A 527 -17.85 -7.60 27.17
C ILE A 527 -19.26 -8.17 26.99
N LYS A 528 -19.39 -9.47 26.68
CA LYS A 528 -20.68 -10.15 26.64
C LYS A 528 -21.41 -10.04 27.97
N GLY A 529 -20.74 -10.25 29.09
CA GLY A 529 -21.37 -10.09 30.42
C GLY A 529 -21.91 -8.68 30.71
N ILE A 530 -21.33 -7.63 30.11
CA ILE A 530 -21.83 -6.24 30.22
C ILE A 530 -23.03 -6.03 29.29
N VAL A 531 -22.95 -6.56 28.07
CA VAL A 531 -23.92 -6.31 26.99
C VAL A 531 -25.13 -7.24 27.08
N SER A 532 -24.99 -8.41 27.70
CA SER A 532 -26.08 -9.36 27.87
C SER A 532 -27.23 -8.68 28.58
N GLU A 533 -28.44 -8.92 28.08
CA GLU A 533 -29.66 -8.47 28.71
C GLU A 533 -30.35 -9.67 29.35
N PRO A 534 -30.99 -9.49 30.51
CA PRO A 534 -31.76 -10.57 31.09
C PRO A 534 -33.00 -10.85 30.22
N GLU A 535 -33.20 -12.11 29.85
CA GLU A 535 -34.30 -12.56 29.02
C GLU A 535 -35.57 -12.75 29.84
N VAL A 536 -36.71 -12.24 29.35
CA VAL A 536 -37.99 -12.39 30.02
C VAL A 536 -38.37 -13.87 30.04
N GLY A 537 -38.56 -14.41 31.23
CA GLY A 537 -38.87 -15.81 31.47
C GLY A 537 -37.70 -16.66 31.95
N GLU A 538 -36.46 -16.16 31.90
CA GLU A 538 -35.31 -16.86 32.49
C GLU A 538 -35.26 -16.73 34.02
N ILE A 539 -34.66 -17.74 34.65
CA ILE A 539 -34.45 -17.84 36.09
C ILE A 539 -32.99 -17.49 36.39
N TYR A 540 -32.79 -16.51 37.26
CA TYR A 540 -31.48 -16.03 37.69
C TYR A 540 -31.27 -16.28 39.18
N ASP A 541 -30.03 -16.60 39.55
CA ASP A 541 -29.59 -16.53 40.95
C ASP A 541 -29.27 -15.07 41.29
N GLY A 542 -29.92 -14.53 42.32
CA GLY A 542 -29.78 -13.14 42.71
C GLY A 542 -29.62 -12.95 44.20
N LYS A 543 -28.95 -11.87 44.59
CA LYS A 543 -28.74 -11.50 45.99
C LYS A 543 -29.71 -10.40 46.40
N VAL A 544 -30.38 -10.56 47.54
CA VAL A 544 -31.26 -9.52 48.09
C VAL A 544 -30.41 -8.35 48.57
N VAL A 545 -30.55 -7.19 47.91
CA VAL A 545 -29.81 -5.96 48.23
C VAL A 545 -30.53 -5.14 49.29
N LYS A 546 -31.85 -5.06 49.21
CA LYS A 546 -32.66 -4.25 50.11
C LYS A 546 -34.07 -4.79 50.27
N VAL A 547 -34.55 -4.85 51.49
CA VAL A 547 -35.93 -5.24 51.80
C VAL A 547 -36.77 -4.00 52.11
N VAL A 548 -37.97 -3.91 51.53
CA VAL A 548 -38.94 -2.85 51.78
C VAL A 548 -40.32 -3.44 52.06
N ASP A 549 -41.24 -2.65 52.62
CA ASP A 549 -42.56 -3.16 53.05
C ASP A 549 -43.40 -3.77 51.92
N PHE A 550 -43.15 -3.36 50.67
CA PHE A 550 -43.89 -3.81 49.49
C PHE A 550 -43.13 -4.81 48.60
N GLY A 551 -41.92 -5.22 48.98
CA GLY A 551 -41.12 -6.17 48.20
C GLY A 551 -39.64 -6.24 48.57
N ALA A 552 -38.87 -6.99 47.79
CA ALA A 552 -37.43 -7.13 47.94
C ALA A 552 -36.73 -6.74 46.64
N PHE A 553 -35.69 -5.91 46.73
CA PHE A 553 -34.80 -5.61 45.62
C PHE A 553 -33.72 -6.68 45.55
N VAL A 554 -33.65 -7.36 44.41
CA VAL A 554 -32.71 -8.44 44.16
C VAL A 554 -31.79 -8.02 43.03
N ASN A 555 -30.48 -8.04 43.29
CA ASN A 555 -29.48 -7.93 42.24
C ASN A 555 -29.34 -9.30 41.60
N PHE A 556 -29.87 -9.43 40.38
CA PHE A 556 -30.04 -10.71 39.71
C PHE A 556 -29.26 -10.78 38.39
N PHE A 557 -28.80 -9.64 37.87
CA PHE A 557 -28.11 -9.58 36.59
C PHE A 557 -27.14 -8.40 36.51
N GLY A 558 -25.87 -8.64 36.85
CA GLY A 558 -24.80 -7.62 36.81
C GLY A 558 -25.10 -6.41 37.70
N ALA A 559 -25.26 -5.23 37.10
CA ALA A 559 -25.58 -3.99 37.82
C ALA A 559 -27.10 -3.67 37.88
N LYS A 560 -27.97 -4.54 37.34
CA LYS A 560 -29.42 -4.32 37.31
C LYS A 560 -30.09 -4.97 38.54
N ASP A 561 -30.80 -4.14 39.30
CA ASP A 561 -31.67 -4.59 40.39
C ASP A 561 -33.10 -4.74 39.89
N GLY A 562 -33.77 -5.82 40.29
CA GLY A 562 -35.18 -6.05 40.02
C GLY A 562 -36.00 -6.13 41.31
N LEU A 563 -37.27 -5.74 41.23
CA LEU A 563 -38.17 -5.79 42.38
C LEU A 563 -38.99 -7.08 42.34
N VAL A 564 -38.86 -7.89 43.39
CA VAL A 564 -39.82 -8.94 43.72
C VAL A 564 -40.91 -8.30 44.57
N HIS A 565 -42.09 -8.09 44.01
CA HIS A 565 -43.23 -7.54 44.75
C HIS A 565 -43.71 -8.52 45.82
N VAL A 566 -44.32 -8.03 46.90
CA VAL A 566 -44.78 -8.87 48.02
C VAL A 566 -45.73 -10.01 47.59
N SER A 567 -46.49 -9.81 46.50
CA SER A 567 -47.37 -10.84 45.91
C SER A 567 -46.64 -11.95 45.16
N GLU A 568 -45.37 -11.74 44.82
CA GLU A 568 -44.52 -12.63 44.01
C GLU A 568 -43.39 -13.27 44.82
N LEU A 569 -43.34 -13.05 46.15
CA LEU A 569 -42.33 -13.62 47.06
C LEU A 569 -42.56 -15.11 47.35
N ALA A 570 -43.82 -15.51 47.57
CA ALA A 570 -44.16 -16.86 47.97
C ALA A 570 -45.58 -17.24 47.51
N PRO A 571 -45.89 -18.53 47.35
CA PRO A 571 -47.24 -19.00 46.99
C PRO A 571 -48.30 -18.81 48.10
N ARG A 572 -47.88 -18.42 49.31
CA ARG A 572 -48.75 -18.12 50.47
C ARG A 572 -48.83 -16.61 50.71
N ARG A 573 -49.90 -16.13 51.37
CA ARG A 573 -50.03 -14.72 51.74
C ARG A 573 -48.92 -14.33 52.73
N VAL A 574 -48.08 -13.38 52.33
CA VAL A 574 -46.95 -12.87 53.12
C VAL A 574 -47.43 -11.64 53.90
N ALA A 575 -47.29 -11.65 55.23
CA ALA A 575 -47.66 -10.52 56.09
C ALA A 575 -46.53 -9.48 56.18
N LYS A 576 -45.27 -9.91 56.27
CA LYS A 576 -44.08 -9.06 56.17
C LYS A 576 -43.05 -9.69 55.25
N VAL A 577 -42.39 -8.87 54.42
CA VAL A 577 -41.37 -9.34 53.47
C VAL A 577 -40.18 -10.01 54.17
N SER A 578 -39.81 -9.51 55.35
CA SER A 578 -38.77 -10.07 56.23
C SER A 578 -39.05 -11.50 56.69
N ASP A 579 -40.30 -11.98 56.59
CA ASP A 579 -40.66 -13.35 56.97
C ASP A 579 -40.26 -14.38 55.91
N VAL A 580 -39.81 -13.92 54.72
CA VAL A 580 -39.49 -14.76 53.57
C VAL A 580 -38.05 -14.56 53.12
N VAL A 581 -37.54 -13.32 53.13
CA VAL A 581 -36.17 -12.99 52.70
C VAL A 581 -35.58 -11.89 53.57
N ASN A 582 -34.28 -12.00 53.86
CA ASN A 582 -33.48 -10.97 54.53
C ASN A 582 -32.50 -10.33 53.55
N GLU A 583 -32.01 -9.14 53.91
CA GLU A 583 -30.93 -8.50 53.17
C GLU A 583 -29.67 -9.38 53.20
N GLY A 584 -29.14 -9.68 52.02
CA GLY A 584 -27.98 -10.54 51.83
C GLY A 584 -28.28 -11.98 51.39
N ASP A 585 -29.54 -12.42 51.44
CA ASP A 585 -29.92 -13.79 51.04
C ASP A 585 -29.73 -14.03 49.54
N MET A 586 -29.30 -15.25 49.19
CA MET A 586 -29.21 -15.74 47.81
C MET A 586 -30.53 -16.44 47.44
N VAL A 587 -31.21 -15.96 46.41
CA VAL A 587 -32.54 -16.41 46.00
C VAL A 587 -32.61 -16.64 44.49
N LYS A 588 -33.46 -17.57 44.04
CA LYS A 588 -33.73 -17.80 42.61
C LYS A 588 -34.94 -16.98 42.16
N VAL A 589 -34.77 -16.15 41.13
CA VAL A 589 -35.80 -15.21 40.67
C VAL A 589 -36.02 -15.32 39.17
N LYS A 590 -37.29 -15.40 38.76
CA LYS A 590 -37.69 -15.37 37.34
C LYS A 590 -37.97 -13.95 36.90
N LEU A 591 -37.43 -13.54 35.75
CA LEU A 591 -37.74 -12.25 35.14
C LEU A 591 -39.14 -12.30 34.50
N LEU A 592 -40.09 -11.52 35.02
CA LEU A 592 -41.46 -11.43 34.48
C LEU A 592 -41.60 -10.41 33.35
N GLY A 593 -40.69 -9.43 33.27
CA GLY A 593 -40.73 -8.34 32.30
C GLY A 593 -40.49 -6.98 32.95
N PHE A 594 -40.95 -5.92 32.29
CA PHE A 594 -40.75 -4.54 32.71
C PHE A 594 -42.09 -3.86 33.00
N ASP A 595 -42.17 -3.05 34.07
CA ASP A 595 -43.29 -2.16 34.37
C ASP A 595 -43.40 -1.04 33.32
N ASN A 596 -44.55 -0.36 33.24
CA ASN A 596 -44.83 0.84 32.43
C ASN A 596 -43.83 1.99 32.64
N ARG A 597 -43.02 1.92 33.71
CA ARG A 597 -41.91 2.86 34.03
C ARG A 597 -40.52 2.31 33.73
N GLY A 598 -40.40 1.18 33.04
CA GLY A 598 -39.14 0.53 32.67
C GLY A 598 -38.44 -0.23 33.82
N LYS A 599 -39.11 -0.43 34.96
CA LYS A 599 -38.54 -1.14 36.12
C LYS A 599 -38.69 -2.65 35.98
N VAL A 600 -37.63 -3.40 36.27
CA VAL A 600 -37.58 -4.86 36.19
C VAL A 600 -38.47 -5.51 37.25
N ARG A 601 -39.37 -6.39 36.82
CA ARG A 601 -40.27 -7.18 37.70
C ARG A 601 -39.77 -8.62 37.80
N LEU A 602 -39.55 -9.08 39.03
CA LEU A 602 -39.07 -10.43 39.33
C LEU A 602 -40.12 -11.23 40.11
N SER A 603 -40.08 -12.56 40.01
CA SER A 603 -40.89 -13.47 40.83
C SER A 603 -40.06 -14.58 41.45
N MET A 604 -40.25 -14.79 42.76
CA MET A 604 -39.74 -15.95 43.50
C MET A 604 -40.79 -17.06 43.59
N LYS A 605 -42.08 -16.72 43.48
CA LYS A 605 -43.20 -17.66 43.52
C LYS A 605 -43.23 -18.60 42.31
N GLN A 606 -42.80 -18.12 41.15
CA GLN A 606 -42.78 -18.90 39.91
C GLN A 606 -41.54 -19.81 39.77
N VAL A 607 -40.68 -19.86 40.79
CA VAL A 607 -39.45 -20.65 40.79
C VAL A 607 -39.38 -21.48 42.05
N ASP A 608 -39.08 -22.77 41.90
CA ASP A 608 -38.73 -23.60 43.03
C ASP A 608 -37.35 -23.19 43.57
N GLN A 609 -37.31 -22.70 44.81
CA GLN A 609 -36.08 -22.19 45.42
C GLN A 609 -35.05 -23.30 45.74
N ALA A 610 -35.48 -24.57 45.81
CA ALA A 610 -34.60 -25.70 46.09
C ALA A 610 -34.09 -26.38 44.80
N THR A 611 -34.92 -26.48 43.77
CA THR A 611 -34.59 -27.20 42.52
C THR A 611 -34.28 -26.29 41.33
N GLY A 612 -34.72 -25.02 41.37
CA GLY A 612 -34.60 -24.07 40.26
C GLY A 612 -35.57 -24.33 39.11
N GLU A 613 -36.55 -25.22 39.27
CA GLU A 613 -37.56 -25.50 38.24
C GLU A 613 -38.53 -24.32 38.06
N ASP A 614 -38.91 -24.06 36.81
CA ASP A 614 -39.93 -23.07 36.44
C ASP A 614 -41.34 -23.62 36.73
N LEU A 615 -42.00 -23.06 37.75
CA LEU A 615 -43.32 -23.48 38.22
C LEU A 615 -44.46 -22.86 37.39
N SER A 616 -44.18 -21.91 36.50
CA SER A 616 -45.21 -21.24 35.69
C SER A 616 -45.88 -22.15 34.65
N LYS A 617 -45.16 -23.17 34.13
CA LYS A 617 -45.71 -24.13 33.17
C LYS A 617 -46.65 -25.17 33.79
N LYS A 618 -46.57 -25.40 35.11
CA LYS A 618 -47.47 -26.33 35.82
C LYS A 618 -48.82 -25.68 36.17
N GLN A 619 -48.89 -24.34 36.25
CA GLN A 619 -50.13 -23.62 36.61
C GLN A 619 -51.04 -23.30 35.40
N GLY A 620 -50.52 -23.30 34.17
CA GLY A 620 -51.31 -23.05 32.96
C GLY A 620 -52.14 -24.23 32.44
N ALA A 621 -52.05 -25.41 33.07
CA ALA A 621 -52.77 -26.62 32.66
C ALA A 621 -54.09 -26.86 33.43
N GLU A 622 -54.44 -26.03 34.42
CA GLU A 622 -55.65 -26.19 35.26
C GLU A 622 -56.78 -25.19 34.97
N GLU A 623 -56.60 -24.23 34.05
CA GLU A 623 -57.71 -23.36 33.58
C GLU A 623 -58.11 -23.71 32.14
N GLY A 624 -58.98 -24.72 32.02
CA GLY A 624 -59.73 -25.01 30.80
C GLY A 624 -60.89 -24.03 30.57
N PRO A 625 -61.42 -23.91 29.34
CA PRO A 625 -62.32 -22.84 28.93
C PRO A 625 -63.70 -22.98 29.59
N ALA A 626 -64.21 -21.88 30.17
CA ALA A 626 -65.59 -21.79 30.65
C ALA A 626 -66.56 -21.78 29.47
N ALA A 627 -67.52 -22.70 29.51
CA ALA A 627 -68.55 -22.92 28.51
C ALA A 627 -69.54 -21.75 28.42
N GLU A 628 -69.76 -21.23 27.21
CA GLU A 628 -70.99 -20.53 26.85
C GLU A 628 -72.12 -21.56 26.70
N ALA A 629 -73.09 -21.50 27.59
CA ALA A 629 -74.39 -22.16 27.44
C ALA A 629 -75.44 -21.10 27.09
N ALA A 630 -76.08 -21.33 25.94
CA ALA A 630 -77.20 -20.59 25.41
C ALA A 630 -78.52 -20.91 26.12
N GLU A 631 -79.42 -19.93 26.17
CA GLU A 631 -80.90 -19.99 26.07
C GLU A 631 -81.42 -18.55 26.29
N GLY A 632 -82.29 -17.92 25.51
CA GLY A 632 -83.13 -18.29 24.38
C GLY A 632 -84.42 -17.43 24.41
N ASN A 633 -84.65 -16.58 23.38
CA ASN A 633 -85.93 -16.30 22.69
C ASN A 633 -85.76 -15.15 21.69
#